data_AF-B9XCU4-F1
#
_entry.id   AF-B9XCU4-F1
#
_cell.length_a   1.000
_cell.length_b   1.000
_cell.length_c   1.000
_cell.angle_alpha   90.00
_cell.angle_beta   90.00
_cell.angle_gamma   90.00
#
_symmetry.space_group_name_H-M   'P 1'
#
loop_
_entity.id
_entity.type
_entity.pdbx_description
1 polymer ?
#
loop_
_entity_poly.entity_id
_entity_poly.type
_entity_poly.pdbx_seq_one_letter_code
_entity_poly.pdbx_strand_id
1 'polypeptide(L)'
;MNTHLSKLKQCHVMKRLLIFFVLLATLLPSQGQPKLNTETPIGFFTNFAGRLLQSEMGLDLNHIQIYPTNQYTPAVHRLLQVTANIYDCTTNRADLTDYPYLPTIFRPQFTNDNGTIYITGYVEETGTNVIPKKPLDLLNPNDRANLQPDDNIYGIPLVIGAKKGLPNFNEFSMAAVVQLTRRMQIRKPNLSDNNPAHWEYRTQYAVGISNIFAVEMWNSYGTPFPRAVNIMVTNEVAIILTNDLGIIAQTNLIIGNLVEIGSNVWAGASNLSNPSFSFDIPLITNIAFIPTSVLIYNPPGLSNNPPLNFEANSGINVQNWVLSATNHLRVITVDAVTGKLLDYVQLDGLWDNHSIIRDLGNAGPIGSYSAASSAIWDSTLQAGFPHITRGMFEQIQISLGQGPIVPADWTKYMISAPNGPSQSQAISQFQSFYIGASTNFSMQTPFAPTGELVAYRTWQANDPLVHYISNDLSSPLNTTQVLPVNLGLTAASLLPNLAALNDPFRPWGGNPIKNSDNDPHAFDLAFKDPLITRSDDWSFPTNAPLSFNWLGHVHRGTPWQTIYLKSPAADLNSWEQWTGNYSKQWNNNYFTMDAAYSHPTNDWNLARLMISLLNTNRPQDLFSVNQGNLFQNFAQGLSVLTNITSDTDFDSVTPVSPQFNSVSMLPDSPQAAAILAGRDSQRSLQPGHYFHDPIDILATPELTVNSPWLNQGTSIQLQRGISDAAYEMIPSQILPLLRADSVGTPAIRADGELQLQFTGYDGYPYEVQSSTDLQNWTTIGTQYPTNGTFNLIDPAGASAEHRYYRSVLAP
;
A
#
# COMPACT_ATOMS: atom_id res chain seq x y z
N MET A 1 -5.83 -48.25 44.67
CA MET A 1 -4.64 -47.41 44.92
C MET A 1 -3.41 -47.95 44.17
N ASN A 2 -3.55 -48.28 42.87
CA ASN A 2 -2.49 -48.92 42.07
C ASN A 2 -2.63 -48.63 40.56
N THR A 3 -2.98 -47.41 40.18
CA THR A 3 -3.12 -47.00 38.77
C THR A 3 -2.52 -45.63 38.45
N HIS A 4 -1.87 -44.97 39.42
CA HIS A 4 -1.24 -43.66 39.21
C HIS A 4 0.30 -43.66 39.16
N LEU A 5 0.97 -44.81 39.34
CA LEU A 5 2.45 -44.88 39.33
C LEU A 5 3.09 -45.32 38.00
N SER A 6 2.34 -45.74 36.98
CA SER A 6 2.91 -46.14 35.68
C SER A 6 3.06 -45.00 34.66
N LYS A 7 2.34 -43.88 34.82
CA LYS A 7 2.43 -42.72 33.90
C LYS A 7 3.60 -41.76 34.19
N LEU A 8 4.25 -41.87 35.35
CA LEU A 8 5.40 -41.01 35.70
C LEU A 8 6.76 -41.55 35.23
N LYS A 9 6.87 -42.83 34.84
CA LYS A 9 8.13 -43.42 34.33
C LYS A 9 8.32 -43.33 32.81
N GLN A 10 7.26 -43.05 32.02
CA GLN A 10 7.40 -42.80 30.57
C GLN A 10 7.80 -41.34 30.23
N CYS A 11 7.60 -40.40 31.16
CA CYS A 11 7.96 -38.99 30.94
C CYS A 11 9.46 -38.67 31.14
N HIS A 12 10.23 -39.59 31.74
CA HIS A 12 11.68 -39.42 31.96
C HIS A 12 12.58 -40.06 30.89
N VAL A 13 12.02 -40.86 29.97
CA VAL A 13 12.78 -41.47 28.86
C VAL A 13 12.67 -40.63 27.57
N MET A 14 11.56 -39.88 27.37
CA MET A 14 11.43 -38.95 26.23
C MET A 14 12.28 -37.67 26.39
N LYS A 15 12.60 -37.24 27.62
CA LYS A 15 13.51 -36.10 27.85
C LYS A 15 15.00 -36.43 27.62
N ARG A 16 15.39 -37.71 27.60
CA ARG A 16 16.77 -38.11 27.27
C ARG A 16 16.98 -38.41 25.78
N LEU A 17 15.91 -38.69 25.02
CA LEU A 17 16.00 -38.82 23.56
C LEU A 17 16.02 -37.47 22.82
N LEU A 18 15.42 -36.42 23.40
CA LEU A 18 15.43 -35.06 22.82
C LEU A 18 16.79 -34.34 22.98
N ILE A 19 17.65 -34.79 23.90
CA ILE A 19 18.98 -34.20 24.15
C ILE A 19 20.06 -34.82 23.23
N PHE A 20 19.79 -35.98 22.62
CA PHE A 20 20.73 -36.61 21.69
C PHE A 20 20.53 -36.22 20.21
N PHE A 21 19.40 -35.59 19.86
CA PHE A 21 19.15 -35.07 18.51
C PHE A 21 19.57 -33.60 18.30
N VAL A 22 19.99 -32.90 19.36
CA VAL A 22 20.55 -31.54 19.29
C VAL A 22 22.08 -31.54 19.15
N LEU A 23 22.75 -32.70 19.22
CA LEU A 23 24.22 -32.80 19.11
C LEU A 23 24.74 -33.41 17.79
N LEU A 24 23.89 -33.61 16.79
CA LEU A 24 24.29 -34.06 15.45
C LEU A 24 23.69 -33.21 14.32
N ALA A 25 23.49 -31.91 14.59
CA ALA A 25 23.48 -30.91 13.53
C ALA A 25 24.93 -30.79 13.00
N THR A 26 25.24 -31.63 12.02
CA THR A 26 26.19 -31.37 10.94
C THR A 26 27.36 -30.44 11.29
N LEU A 27 28.51 -31.05 11.61
CA LEU A 27 29.82 -30.54 11.18
C LEU A 27 29.87 -30.59 9.64
N LEU A 28 29.05 -29.76 9.00
CA LEU A 28 29.35 -29.26 7.67
C LEU A 28 30.22 -28.03 7.92
N PRO A 29 31.38 -27.88 7.28
CA PRO A 29 32.03 -26.57 7.25
C PRO A 29 30.97 -25.58 6.79
N SER A 30 30.80 -24.46 7.49
CA SER A 30 29.97 -23.37 7.02
C SER A 30 30.44 -23.06 5.61
N GLN A 31 29.70 -23.51 4.59
CA GLN A 31 29.90 -22.98 3.26
C GLN A 31 29.53 -21.52 3.41
N GLY A 32 30.55 -20.66 3.35
CA GLY A 32 30.34 -19.22 3.33
C GLY A 32 29.25 -18.93 2.30
N GLN A 33 28.20 -18.24 2.72
CA GLN A 33 27.08 -17.97 1.83
C GLN A 33 27.61 -17.30 0.55
N PRO A 34 27.06 -17.61 -0.64
CA PRO A 34 27.59 -17.11 -1.90
C PRO A 34 27.78 -15.60 -1.85
N LYS A 35 28.92 -15.12 -2.35
CA LYS A 35 29.17 -13.68 -2.51
C LYS A 35 28.10 -13.10 -3.47
N LEU A 36 27.55 -11.94 -3.16
CA LEU A 36 26.66 -11.24 -4.09
C LEU A 36 27.40 -10.98 -5.42
N ASN A 37 26.72 -11.27 -6.52
CA ASN A 37 27.24 -11.13 -7.88
C ASN A 37 26.15 -10.57 -8.78
N THR A 38 26.49 -9.60 -9.62
CA THR A 38 25.58 -8.93 -10.58
C THR A 38 25.61 -9.56 -11.98
N GLU A 39 26.41 -10.61 -12.21
CA GLU A 39 26.54 -11.29 -13.51
C GLU A 39 25.23 -11.88 -14.05
N THR A 40 24.33 -12.33 -13.16
CA THR A 40 23.03 -12.87 -13.57
C THR A 40 21.90 -12.16 -12.80
N PRO A 41 20.82 -11.73 -13.48
CA PRO A 41 19.66 -11.13 -12.82
C PRO A 41 19.09 -11.99 -11.71
N ILE A 42 18.83 -13.26 -12.02
CA ILE A 42 18.17 -14.16 -11.06
C ILE A 42 19.08 -14.53 -9.90
N GLY A 43 20.39 -14.71 -10.15
CA GLY A 43 21.35 -15.00 -9.10
C GLY A 43 21.48 -13.85 -8.11
N PHE A 44 21.52 -12.60 -8.60
CA PHE A 44 21.50 -11.42 -7.73
C PHE A 44 20.19 -11.35 -6.93
N PHE A 45 19.05 -11.39 -7.63
CA PHE A 45 17.73 -11.21 -7.03
C PHE A 45 17.46 -12.24 -5.93
N THR A 46 17.68 -13.53 -6.21
CA THR A 46 17.46 -14.62 -5.26
C THR A 46 18.31 -14.46 -4.00
N ASN A 47 19.61 -14.17 -4.16
CA ASN A 47 20.53 -14.08 -3.03
C ASN A 47 20.33 -12.82 -2.18
N PHE A 48 19.95 -11.70 -2.80
CA PHE A 48 19.75 -10.43 -2.10
C PHE A 48 18.36 -10.36 -1.46
N ALA A 49 17.30 -10.61 -2.22
CA ALA A 49 15.92 -10.60 -1.72
C ALA A 49 15.70 -11.62 -0.60
N GLY A 50 16.26 -12.83 -0.74
CA GLY A 50 16.17 -13.87 0.30
C GLY A 50 16.77 -13.44 1.64
N ARG A 51 17.86 -12.67 1.61
CA ARG A 51 18.48 -12.15 2.85
C ARG A 51 17.69 -11.00 3.45
N LEU A 52 17.14 -10.10 2.63
CA LEU A 52 16.28 -9.02 3.10
C LEU A 52 15.02 -9.57 3.77
N LEU A 53 14.33 -10.50 3.11
CA LEU A 53 13.12 -11.13 3.63
C LEU A 53 13.39 -11.89 4.94
N GLN A 54 14.49 -12.63 5.01
CA GLN A 54 14.86 -13.36 6.21
C GLN A 54 15.23 -12.43 7.37
N SER A 55 15.92 -11.32 7.09
CA SER A 55 16.34 -10.32 8.08
C SER A 55 15.15 -9.55 8.65
N GLU A 56 14.31 -9.01 7.78
CA GLU A 56 13.26 -8.06 8.20
C GLU A 56 11.94 -8.73 8.58
N MET A 57 11.64 -9.88 7.97
CA MET A 57 10.32 -10.50 8.08
C MET A 57 10.38 -11.97 8.52
N GLY A 58 11.56 -12.57 8.61
CA GLY A 58 11.71 -13.98 8.93
C GLY A 58 11.16 -14.92 7.85
N LEU A 59 11.03 -14.44 6.61
CA LEU A 59 10.46 -15.18 5.48
C LEU A 59 11.55 -15.78 4.59
N ASP A 60 11.29 -16.98 4.06
CA ASP A 60 12.09 -17.59 3.00
C ASP A 60 11.49 -17.21 1.64
N LEU A 61 12.32 -16.65 0.75
CA LEU A 61 11.92 -16.29 -0.62
C LEU A 61 11.31 -17.48 -1.39
N ASN A 62 11.75 -18.71 -1.07
CA ASN A 62 11.29 -19.93 -1.74
C ASN A 62 10.10 -20.59 -1.02
N HIS A 63 9.53 -19.94 0.00
CA HIS A 63 8.44 -20.50 0.78
C HIS A 63 7.51 -19.43 1.37
N ILE A 64 7.05 -18.48 0.54
CA ILE A 64 6.10 -17.44 0.97
C ILE A 64 4.68 -17.94 0.72
N GLN A 65 3.91 -18.18 1.79
CA GLN A 65 2.54 -18.67 1.67
C GLN A 65 1.60 -17.58 1.15
N ILE A 66 0.81 -17.88 0.12
CA ILE A 66 -0.18 -16.94 -0.45
C ILE A 66 -1.63 -17.45 -0.34
N TYR A 67 -1.84 -18.72 0.01
CA TYR A 67 -3.15 -19.28 0.33
C TYR A 67 -3.04 -20.46 1.32
N PRO A 68 -4.01 -20.71 2.23
CA PRO A 68 -5.19 -19.89 2.51
C PRO A 68 -4.90 -18.63 3.35
N THR A 69 -3.72 -18.51 3.92
CA THR A 69 -3.21 -17.24 4.48
C THR A 69 -2.31 -16.57 3.46
N ASN A 70 -2.26 -15.24 3.48
CA ASN A 70 -1.42 -14.47 2.58
C ASN A 70 -0.31 -13.74 3.33
N GLN A 71 0.93 -14.22 3.20
CA GLN A 71 2.15 -13.60 3.70
C GLN A 71 2.74 -12.59 2.71
N TYR A 72 2.27 -12.54 1.47
CA TYR A 72 2.71 -11.57 0.48
C TYR A 72 2.01 -10.23 0.69
N THR A 73 2.62 -9.39 1.51
CA THR A 73 2.11 -8.07 1.87
C THR A 73 2.81 -6.96 1.08
N PRO A 74 2.34 -5.71 1.12
CA PRO A 74 3.11 -4.60 0.59
C PRO A 74 4.55 -4.55 1.12
N ALA A 75 4.77 -4.77 2.43
CA ALA A 75 6.11 -4.82 3.03
C ALA A 75 7.01 -5.90 2.40
N VAL A 76 6.47 -7.08 2.10
CA VAL A 76 7.20 -8.12 1.34
C VAL A 76 7.52 -7.61 -0.07
N HIS A 77 6.52 -7.09 -0.78
CA HIS A 77 6.69 -6.58 -2.13
C HIS A 77 7.76 -5.48 -2.20
N ARG A 78 7.84 -4.61 -1.19
CA ARG A 78 8.89 -3.60 -1.03
C ARG A 78 10.28 -4.16 -1.16
N LEU A 79 10.59 -5.20 -0.39
CA LEU A 79 11.94 -5.76 -0.30
C LEU A 79 12.36 -6.40 -1.62
N LEU A 80 11.40 -7.00 -2.32
CA LEU A 80 11.57 -7.50 -3.68
C LEU A 80 11.81 -6.36 -4.67
N GLN A 81 11.01 -5.29 -4.60
CA GLN A 81 11.12 -4.13 -5.49
C GLN A 81 12.43 -3.37 -5.30
N VAL A 82 12.88 -3.14 -4.07
CA VAL A 82 14.19 -2.56 -3.76
C VAL A 82 15.32 -3.42 -4.35
N THR A 83 15.20 -4.74 -4.26
CA THR A 83 16.17 -5.67 -4.85
C THR A 83 16.25 -5.50 -6.37
N ALA A 84 15.10 -5.48 -7.06
CA ALA A 84 15.05 -5.29 -8.51
C ALA A 84 15.63 -3.93 -8.92
N ASN A 85 15.31 -2.86 -8.19
CA ASN A 85 15.80 -1.52 -8.46
C ASN A 85 17.32 -1.41 -8.31
N ILE A 86 17.89 -2.00 -7.25
CA ILE A 86 19.35 -2.04 -7.06
C ILE A 86 20.01 -2.79 -8.21
N TYR A 87 19.47 -3.95 -8.61
CA TYR A 87 20.01 -4.71 -9.73
C TYR A 87 20.03 -3.87 -11.02
N ASP A 88 18.91 -3.25 -11.36
CA ASP A 88 18.76 -2.46 -12.59
C ASP A 88 19.61 -1.20 -12.59
N CYS A 89 20.05 -0.71 -11.44
CA CYS A 89 21.04 0.38 -11.39
C CYS A 89 22.47 -0.10 -11.72
N THR A 90 22.77 -1.38 -11.49
CA THR A 90 24.11 -1.97 -11.74
C THR A 90 24.34 -2.35 -13.19
N THR A 91 23.30 -2.35 -14.03
CA THR A 91 23.38 -2.84 -15.40
C THR A 91 22.50 -2.04 -16.38
N ASN A 92 23.04 -1.82 -17.57
CA ASN A 92 22.27 -1.58 -18.77
C ASN A 92 22.23 -2.87 -19.56
N ARG A 93 21.05 -3.46 -19.75
CA ARG A 93 20.95 -4.64 -20.60
C ARG A 93 21.50 -4.28 -21.99
N ALA A 94 22.54 -5.00 -22.40
CA ALA A 94 23.36 -4.68 -23.59
C ALA A 94 22.61 -4.89 -24.92
N ASP A 95 21.39 -5.43 -24.87
CA ASP A 95 20.55 -5.72 -26.01
C ASP A 95 19.75 -4.51 -26.52
N LEU A 96 19.79 -3.36 -25.81
CA LEU A 96 18.94 -2.20 -26.10
C LEU A 96 19.72 -0.89 -25.93
N THR A 97 19.99 -0.20 -27.05
CA THR A 97 20.75 1.06 -27.08
C THR A 97 19.88 2.30 -26.86
N ASP A 98 18.56 2.18 -27.05
CA ASP A 98 17.69 3.34 -27.14
C ASP A 98 17.07 3.67 -25.78
N TYR A 99 17.06 4.94 -25.42
CA TYR A 99 16.40 5.43 -24.21
C TYR A 99 14.89 5.58 -24.42
N PRO A 100 14.04 5.30 -23.41
CA PRO A 100 14.39 4.76 -22.09
C PRO A 100 14.78 3.29 -22.17
N TYR A 101 15.69 2.88 -21.28
CA TYR A 101 16.14 1.50 -21.17
C TYR A 101 15.01 0.61 -20.64
N LEU A 102 14.97 -0.64 -21.10
CA LEU A 102 13.93 -1.58 -20.68
C LEU A 102 14.29 -2.25 -19.35
N PRO A 103 13.30 -2.50 -18.49
CA PRO A 103 13.54 -3.03 -17.15
C PRO A 103 13.90 -4.52 -17.17
N THR A 104 14.52 -4.98 -16.08
CA THR A 104 14.59 -6.41 -15.76
C THR A 104 13.30 -6.82 -15.05
N ILE A 105 12.76 -8.01 -15.35
CA ILE A 105 11.47 -8.44 -14.84
C ILE A 105 11.61 -9.79 -14.16
N PHE A 106 11.19 -9.85 -12.90
CA PHE A 106 11.19 -11.07 -12.08
C PHE A 106 9.76 -11.56 -11.91
N ARG A 107 9.45 -12.72 -12.49
CA ARG A 107 8.15 -13.39 -12.38
C ARG A 107 8.18 -14.40 -11.23
N PRO A 108 7.20 -14.38 -10.32
CA PRO A 108 7.10 -15.40 -9.28
C PRO A 108 6.80 -16.79 -9.89
N GLN A 109 7.24 -17.83 -9.19
CA GLN A 109 6.87 -19.22 -9.45
C GLN A 109 6.10 -19.79 -8.26
N PHE A 110 5.19 -20.72 -8.54
CA PHE A 110 4.24 -21.21 -7.54
C PHE A 110 4.25 -22.74 -7.37
N THR A 111 3.82 -23.20 -6.21
CA THR A 111 3.47 -24.62 -5.96
C THR A 111 2.16 -24.72 -5.20
N ASN A 112 1.45 -25.83 -5.39
CA ASN A 112 0.32 -26.23 -4.57
C ASN A 112 0.70 -27.47 -3.75
N ASP A 113 1.00 -27.25 -2.47
CA ASP A 113 1.39 -28.28 -1.54
C ASP A 113 0.17 -28.69 -0.71
N ASN A 114 -0.61 -29.64 -1.23
CA ASN A 114 -1.81 -30.20 -0.59
C ASN A 114 -2.87 -29.15 -0.20
N GLY A 115 -3.11 -28.17 -1.07
CA GLY A 115 -4.12 -27.11 -0.89
C GLY A 115 -3.58 -25.82 -0.29
N THR A 116 -2.31 -25.80 0.13
CA THR A 116 -1.59 -24.60 0.55
C THR A 116 -0.72 -24.14 -0.61
N ILE A 117 -0.78 -22.86 -0.97
CA ILE A 117 -0.08 -22.33 -2.15
C ILE A 117 1.03 -21.40 -1.69
N TYR A 118 2.21 -21.58 -2.29
CA TYR A 118 3.41 -20.82 -1.98
C TYR A 118 4.04 -20.21 -3.22
N ILE A 119 4.69 -19.06 -3.05
CA ILE A 119 5.76 -18.62 -3.95
C ILE A 119 7.00 -19.45 -3.63
N THR A 120 7.57 -20.10 -4.65
CA THR A 120 8.74 -20.98 -4.53
C THR A 120 10.04 -20.35 -5.05
N GLY A 121 9.98 -19.10 -5.51
CA GLY A 121 11.09 -18.37 -6.08
C GLY A 121 10.64 -17.49 -7.24
N TYR A 122 11.63 -16.99 -7.99
CA TYR A 122 11.41 -16.12 -9.14
C TYR A 122 12.20 -16.61 -10.35
N VAL A 123 11.77 -16.20 -11.54
CA VAL A 123 12.50 -16.36 -12.80
C VAL A 123 12.54 -15.04 -13.55
N GLU A 124 13.56 -14.83 -14.37
CA GLU A 124 13.61 -13.65 -15.24
C GLU A 124 12.63 -13.85 -16.41
N GLU A 125 11.70 -12.90 -16.60
CA GLU A 125 10.86 -12.85 -17.79
C GLU A 125 11.54 -11.99 -18.86
N THR A 126 11.95 -12.63 -19.94
CA THR A 126 12.68 -11.99 -21.05
C THR A 126 11.85 -11.83 -22.31
N GLY A 127 10.64 -12.42 -22.36
CA GLY A 127 9.80 -12.45 -23.55
C GLY A 127 8.35 -12.05 -23.28
N THR A 128 7.46 -12.54 -24.13
CA THR A 128 6.02 -12.21 -24.14
C THR A 128 5.15 -13.28 -23.51
N ASN A 129 5.76 -14.32 -22.91
CA ASN A 129 5.06 -15.51 -22.44
C ASN A 129 3.99 -15.23 -21.36
N VAL A 130 4.17 -14.13 -20.65
CA VAL A 130 3.27 -13.69 -19.58
C VAL A 130 2.02 -12.96 -20.10
N ILE A 131 2.05 -12.42 -21.31
CA ILE A 131 0.95 -11.66 -21.92
C ILE A 131 -0.31 -12.53 -22.14
N PRO A 132 -0.22 -13.71 -22.79
CA PRO A 132 -1.41 -14.54 -23.03
C PRO A 132 -1.92 -15.24 -21.76
N LYS A 133 -1.13 -15.31 -20.68
CA LYS A 133 -1.49 -16.01 -19.46
C LYS A 133 -2.41 -15.18 -18.57
N LYS A 134 -3.69 -15.54 -18.56
CA LYS A 134 -4.66 -15.03 -17.59
C LYS A 134 -4.20 -15.37 -16.16
N PRO A 135 -4.18 -14.42 -15.22
CA PRO A 135 -3.95 -14.72 -13.81
C PRO A 135 -5.08 -15.54 -13.20
N LEU A 136 -4.72 -16.43 -12.28
CA LEU A 136 -5.62 -17.29 -11.53
C LEU A 136 -6.19 -16.56 -10.30
N ASP A 137 -7.42 -16.88 -9.92
CA ASP A 137 -8.05 -16.44 -8.68
C ASP A 137 -7.97 -17.55 -7.63
N LEU A 138 -7.24 -17.33 -6.54
CA LEU A 138 -7.08 -18.35 -5.49
C LEU A 138 -8.35 -18.59 -4.67
N LEU A 139 -9.35 -17.72 -4.75
CA LEU A 139 -10.67 -17.98 -4.15
C LEU A 139 -11.41 -19.09 -4.92
N ASN A 140 -11.13 -19.27 -6.21
CA ASN A 140 -11.69 -20.34 -7.03
C ASN A 140 -10.98 -21.69 -6.77
N PRO A 141 -11.70 -22.72 -6.27
CA PRO A 141 -11.11 -24.04 -6.03
C PRO A 141 -10.55 -24.72 -7.29
N ASN A 142 -11.12 -24.47 -8.47
CA ASN A 142 -10.65 -25.06 -9.71
C ASN A 142 -9.31 -24.45 -10.14
N ASP A 143 -9.14 -23.15 -9.96
CA ASP A 143 -7.89 -22.47 -10.30
C ASP A 143 -6.76 -22.99 -9.41
N ARG A 144 -7.03 -23.14 -8.10
CA ARG A 144 -6.09 -23.78 -7.17
C ARG A 144 -5.73 -25.20 -7.56
N ALA A 145 -6.71 -26.01 -7.95
CA ALA A 145 -6.49 -27.41 -8.31
C ALA A 145 -5.69 -27.58 -9.61
N ASN A 146 -5.74 -26.61 -10.52
CA ASN A 146 -5.06 -26.66 -11.81
C ASN A 146 -3.76 -25.82 -11.86
N LEU A 147 -3.41 -25.14 -10.78
CA LEU A 147 -2.22 -24.28 -10.68
C LEU A 147 -0.96 -24.98 -11.20
N GLN A 148 -0.27 -24.30 -12.12
CA GLN A 148 1.05 -24.67 -12.61
C GLN A 148 2.13 -23.70 -12.11
N PRO A 149 3.42 -24.10 -12.11
CA PRO A 149 4.49 -23.28 -11.55
C PRO A 149 4.67 -21.91 -12.20
N ASP A 150 4.34 -21.78 -13.49
CA ASP A 150 4.53 -20.55 -14.27
C ASP A 150 3.23 -19.77 -14.54
N ASP A 151 2.16 -20.07 -13.83
CA ASP A 151 0.92 -19.29 -13.91
C ASP A 151 1.08 -17.93 -13.23
N ASN A 152 0.21 -16.98 -13.57
CA ASN A 152 0.09 -15.71 -12.85
C ASN A 152 -1.03 -15.84 -11.81
N ILE A 153 -1.00 -15.03 -10.75
CA ILE A 153 -2.04 -15.02 -9.71
C ILE A 153 -2.43 -13.57 -9.43
N TYR A 154 -3.72 -13.28 -9.43
CA TYR A 154 -4.24 -11.96 -9.08
C TYR A 154 -3.79 -11.56 -7.67
N GLY A 155 -3.31 -10.31 -7.52
CA GLY A 155 -2.77 -9.80 -6.25
C GLY A 155 -1.29 -10.13 -5.99
N ILE A 156 -0.64 -10.98 -6.79
CA ILE A 156 0.80 -11.29 -6.67
C ILE A 156 1.53 -10.80 -7.93
N PRO A 157 1.99 -9.53 -8.01
CA PRO A 157 2.52 -8.93 -9.22
C PRO A 157 3.89 -9.51 -9.65
N LEU A 158 4.25 -9.27 -10.91
CA LEU A 158 5.66 -9.33 -11.31
C LEU A 158 6.43 -8.20 -10.61
N VAL A 159 7.71 -8.43 -10.35
CA VAL A 159 8.60 -7.40 -9.82
C VAL A 159 9.43 -6.86 -10.98
N ILE A 160 9.16 -5.64 -11.39
CA ILE A 160 9.79 -4.99 -12.54
C ILE A 160 10.82 -3.97 -12.00
N GLY A 161 12.06 -4.00 -12.47
CA GLY A 161 13.09 -3.04 -12.06
C GLY A 161 12.73 -1.64 -12.55
N ALA A 162 12.92 -0.63 -11.70
CA ALA A 162 12.57 0.73 -12.07
C ALA A 162 13.58 1.34 -13.07
N LYS A 163 13.07 1.95 -14.14
CA LYS A 163 13.86 2.68 -15.15
C LYS A 163 13.25 4.06 -15.39
N LYS A 164 14.12 5.05 -15.57
CA LYS A 164 13.71 6.42 -15.85
C LYS A 164 13.08 6.53 -17.25
N GLY A 165 12.03 7.32 -17.35
CA GLY A 165 11.37 7.72 -18.59
C GLY A 165 10.21 6.83 -19.03
N LEU A 166 9.80 5.85 -18.22
CA LEU A 166 8.69 4.93 -18.54
C LEU A 166 7.34 5.53 -18.09
N PRO A 167 6.32 5.59 -18.97
CA PRO A 167 4.92 5.77 -18.60
C PRO A 167 4.38 4.50 -17.92
N ASN A 168 3.46 4.66 -16.98
CA ASN A 168 2.94 3.54 -16.18
C ASN A 168 1.45 3.72 -15.88
N PHE A 169 0.87 2.70 -15.25
CA PHE A 169 -0.46 2.77 -14.66
C PHE A 169 -0.61 3.94 -13.69
N ASN A 170 -1.75 4.63 -13.76
CA ASN A 170 -2.04 5.76 -12.87
C ASN A 170 -3.31 5.53 -12.04
N GLU A 171 -4.40 5.13 -12.68
CA GLU A 171 -5.69 5.02 -12.00
C GLU A 171 -6.57 3.91 -12.60
N PHE A 172 -7.30 3.20 -11.73
CA PHE A 172 -8.48 2.44 -12.11
C PHE A 172 -9.68 2.94 -11.32
N SER A 173 -10.73 3.33 -12.03
CA SER A 173 -11.91 3.93 -11.44
C SER A 173 -13.17 3.24 -11.91
N MET A 174 -14.08 3.01 -10.98
CA MET A 174 -15.41 2.49 -11.26
C MET A 174 -16.49 3.29 -10.53
N ALA A 175 -17.65 3.39 -11.14
CA ALA A 175 -18.84 3.87 -10.46
C ALA A 175 -20.06 3.01 -10.79
N ALA A 176 -20.77 2.56 -9.75
CA ALA A 176 -22.08 1.95 -9.88
C ALA A 176 -23.15 3.03 -9.72
N VAL A 177 -24.08 3.13 -10.67
CA VAL A 177 -25.27 3.97 -10.59
C VAL A 177 -26.48 3.07 -10.42
N VAL A 178 -27.14 3.17 -9.27
CA VAL A 178 -28.33 2.41 -8.93
C VAL A 178 -29.51 3.36 -8.81
N GLN A 179 -30.54 3.12 -9.61
CA GLN A 179 -31.83 3.78 -9.49
C GLN A 179 -32.85 2.79 -8.96
N LEU A 180 -33.49 3.12 -7.83
CA LEU A 180 -34.53 2.29 -7.22
C LEU A 180 -35.80 3.11 -7.03
N THR A 181 -36.89 2.71 -7.68
CA THR A 181 -38.23 3.31 -7.52
C THR A 181 -39.12 2.38 -6.71
N ARG A 182 -39.79 2.91 -5.68
CA ARG A 182 -40.84 2.17 -4.94
C ARG A 182 -42.23 2.72 -5.29
N ARG A 183 -43.01 1.93 -6.02
CA ARG A 183 -44.45 2.19 -6.21
C ARG A 183 -45.26 1.45 -5.15
N MET A 184 -46.34 2.06 -4.69
CA MET A 184 -47.22 1.45 -3.71
C MET A 184 -48.69 1.62 -4.10
N GLN A 185 -49.46 0.54 -4.02
CA GLN A 185 -50.91 0.54 -4.14
C GLN A 185 -51.54 0.23 -2.79
N ILE A 186 -52.53 1.04 -2.41
CA ILE A 186 -53.39 0.80 -1.26
C ILE A 186 -54.69 0.20 -1.77
N ARG A 187 -55.17 -0.87 -1.12
CA ARG A 187 -56.47 -1.48 -1.41
C ARG A 187 -57.30 -1.60 -0.14
N LYS A 188 -58.51 -1.02 -0.20
CA LYS A 188 -59.49 -1.11 0.88
C LYS A 188 -60.25 -2.44 0.79
N PRO A 189 -60.55 -3.11 1.93
CA PRO A 189 -61.40 -4.29 1.93
C PRO A 189 -62.79 -4.02 1.34
N ASN A 190 -63.35 -2.83 1.60
CA ASN A 190 -64.59 -2.33 1.02
C ASN A 190 -64.62 -0.79 1.05
N LEU A 191 -65.56 -0.16 0.33
CA LEU A 191 -65.65 1.32 0.22
C LEU A 191 -65.97 2.02 1.55
N SER A 192 -66.59 1.33 2.51
CA SER A 192 -66.92 1.87 3.83
C SER A 192 -65.80 1.73 4.87
N ASP A 193 -64.76 0.93 4.59
CA ASP A 193 -63.64 0.74 5.52
C ASP A 193 -62.61 1.86 5.37
N ASN A 194 -62.71 2.84 6.27
CA ASN A 194 -61.79 3.97 6.34
C ASN A 194 -60.70 3.82 7.40
N ASN A 195 -60.48 2.62 7.94
CA ASN A 195 -59.40 2.36 8.88
C ASN A 195 -58.14 1.85 8.14
N PRO A 196 -57.07 2.65 8.04
CA PRO A 196 -55.83 2.24 7.37
C PRO A 196 -55.21 0.95 7.91
N ALA A 197 -55.45 0.60 9.17
CA ALA A 197 -54.93 -0.62 9.78
C ALA A 197 -55.50 -1.90 9.13
N HIS A 198 -56.65 -1.83 8.45
CA HIS A 198 -57.28 -2.97 7.78
C HIS A 198 -56.96 -3.06 6.29
N TRP A 199 -56.23 -2.09 5.73
CA TRP A 199 -55.98 -2.02 4.30
C TRP A 199 -54.83 -2.92 3.87
N GLU A 200 -54.90 -3.39 2.61
CA GLU A 200 -53.83 -4.13 1.97
C GLU A 200 -52.88 -3.14 1.27
N TYR A 201 -51.57 -3.29 1.51
CA TYR A 201 -50.53 -2.47 0.91
C TYR A 201 -49.70 -3.35 -0.02
N ARG A 202 -49.64 -2.99 -1.30
CA ARG A 202 -48.86 -3.70 -2.31
C ARG A 202 -47.71 -2.84 -2.80
N THR A 203 -46.51 -3.39 -2.82
CA THR A 203 -45.31 -2.71 -3.33
C THR A 203 -44.88 -3.27 -4.67
N GLN A 204 -44.32 -2.40 -5.51
CA GLN A 204 -43.65 -2.78 -6.74
C GLN A 204 -42.36 -1.97 -6.83
N TYR A 205 -41.23 -2.67 -6.98
CA TYR A 205 -39.92 -2.04 -7.15
C TYR A 205 -39.54 -2.02 -8.62
N ALA A 206 -39.09 -0.86 -9.10
CA ALA A 206 -38.36 -0.77 -10.36
C ALA A 206 -36.89 -0.48 -10.05
N VAL A 207 -35.99 -1.21 -10.69
CA VAL A 207 -34.54 -1.12 -10.48
C VAL A 207 -33.84 -0.94 -11.82
N GLY A 208 -32.90 -0.01 -11.88
CA GLY A 208 -31.96 0.19 -12.98
C GLY A 208 -30.56 0.26 -12.41
N ILE A 209 -29.62 -0.52 -12.97
CA ILE A 209 -28.23 -0.54 -12.51
C ILE A 209 -27.30 -0.50 -13.71
N SER A 210 -26.42 0.50 -13.71
CA SER A 210 -25.29 0.58 -14.63
C SER A 210 -23.99 0.72 -13.87
N ASN A 211 -22.90 0.29 -14.48
CA ASN A 211 -21.56 0.45 -13.96
C ASN A 211 -20.70 1.08 -15.05
N ILE A 212 -19.91 2.07 -14.71
CA ILE A 212 -18.90 2.64 -15.60
C ILE A 212 -17.52 2.31 -15.04
N PHE A 213 -16.57 2.00 -15.92
CA PHE A 213 -15.21 1.62 -15.60
C PHE A 213 -14.26 2.43 -16.47
N ALA A 214 -13.13 2.80 -15.89
CA ALA A 214 -12.04 3.41 -16.63
C ALA A 214 -10.68 3.00 -16.08
N VAL A 215 -9.72 2.88 -16.98
CA VAL A 215 -8.29 2.74 -16.65
C VAL A 215 -7.57 3.92 -17.28
N GLU A 216 -6.68 4.51 -16.51
CA GLU A 216 -5.82 5.60 -16.93
C GLU A 216 -4.35 5.23 -16.75
N MET A 217 -3.56 5.62 -17.76
CA MET A 217 -2.12 5.55 -17.79
C MET A 217 -1.55 6.96 -17.84
N TRP A 218 -0.32 7.14 -17.35
CA TRP A 218 0.29 8.45 -17.29
C TRP A 218 1.75 8.45 -17.74
N ASN A 219 2.10 9.35 -18.67
CA ASN A 219 3.48 9.76 -18.89
C ASN A 219 3.81 10.96 -17.99
N SER A 220 4.28 10.67 -16.78
CA SER A 220 4.55 11.68 -15.75
C SER A 220 5.81 12.52 -15.99
N TYR A 221 6.62 12.18 -16.99
CA TYR A 221 7.84 12.91 -17.35
C TYR A 221 7.54 14.15 -18.18
N GLY A 222 8.40 15.17 -18.10
CA GLY A 222 8.23 16.42 -18.83
C GLY A 222 8.32 16.30 -20.36
N THR A 223 8.86 15.19 -20.88
CA THR A 223 9.08 14.97 -22.32
C THR A 223 8.14 13.91 -22.90
N PRO A 224 7.79 14.00 -24.20
CA PRO A 224 7.07 12.94 -24.89
C PRO A 224 7.80 11.60 -24.81
N PHE A 225 7.05 10.49 -24.70
CA PHE A 225 7.64 9.15 -24.65
C PHE A 225 8.21 8.76 -26.02
N PRO A 226 9.51 8.42 -26.14
CA PRO A 226 10.16 8.31 -27.44
C PRO A 226 9.88 6.98 -28.16
N ARG A 227 9.44 5.93 -27.46
CA ARG A 227 9.16 4.61 -28.04
C ARG A 227 7.68 4.45 -28.37
N ALA A 228 7.36 3.56 -29.30
CA ALA A 228 5.98 3.15 -29.56
C ALA A 228 5.57 2.06 -28.56
N VAL A 229 4.32 2.06 -28.10
CA VAL A 229 3.81 1.09 -27.11
C VAL A 229 2.45 0.55 -27.48
N ASN A 230 2.18 -0.67 -27.02
CA ASN A 230 0.84 -1.25 -27.00
C ASN A 230 0.41 -1.41 -25.54
N ILE A 231 -0.76 -0.86 -25.21
CA ILE A 231 -1.38 -0.94 -23.89
C ILE A 231 -2.58 -1.86 -24.00
N MET A 232 -2.55 -2.94 -23.22
CA MET A 232 -3.61 -3.95 -23.17
C MET A 232 -4.28 -3.90 -21.81
N VAL A 233 -5.57 -3.61 -21.79
CA VAL A 233 -6.38 -3.60 -20.57
C VAL A 233 -7.36 -4.75 -20.61
N THR A 234 -7.48 -5.48 -19.51
CA THR A 234 -8.53 -6.49 -19.30
C THR A 234 -9.03 -6.34 -17.87
N ASN A 235 -10.34 -6.32 -17.68
CA ASN A 235 -10.96 -6.38 -16.37
C ASN A 235 -12.03 -7.48 -16.39
N GLU A 236 -11.92 -8.44 -15.49
CA GLU A 236 -12.93 -9.45 -15.27
C GLU A 236 -13.86 -8.98 -14.16
N VAL A 237 -15.13 -8.78 -14.51
CA VAL A 237 -16.14 -8.17 -13.65
C VAL A 237 -17.22 -9.18 -13.35
N ALA A 238 -17.44 -9.45 -12.06
CA ALA A 238 -18.62 -10.14 -11.59
C ALA A 238 -19.54 -9.14 -10.88
N ILE A 239 -20.83 -9.11 -11.25
CA ILE A 239 -21.83 -8.25 -10.61
C ILE A 239 -23.01 -9.12 -10.21
N ILE A 240 -23.43 -9.01 -8.95
CA ILE A 240 -24.52 -9.79 -8.38
C ILE A 240 -25.48 -8.85 -7.68
N LEU A 241 -26.77 -8.96 -7.99
CA LEU A 241 -27.85 -8.33 -7.25
C LEU A 241 -28.67 -9.41 -6.55
N THR A 242 -28.77 -9.32 -5.23
CA THR A 242 -29.60 -10.20 -4.41
C THR A 242 -30.67 -9.41 -3.67
N ASN A 243 -31.77 -10.08 -3.28
CA ASN A 243 -32.73 -9.59 -2.30
C ASN A 243 -33.28 -10.74 -1.45
N ASP A 244 -34.38 -10.51 -0.72
CA ASP A 244 -35.00 -11.52 0.15
C ASP A 244 -35.57 -12.74 -0.62
N LEU A 245 -35.70 -12.65 -1.94
CA LEU A 245 -36.10 -13.74 -2.83
C LEU A 245 -34.92 -14.56 -3.37
N GLY A 246 -33.67 -14.16 -3.06
CA GLY A 246 -32.44 -14.81 -3.52
C GLY A 246 -31.67 -13.98 -4.54
N ILE A 247 -31.00 -14.65 -5.49
CA ILE A 247 -30.26 -13.99 -6.57
C ILE A 247 -31.26 -13.51 -7.62
N ILE A 248 -31.29 -12.20 -7.86
CA ILE A 248 -32.19 -11.56 -8.82
C ILE A 248 -31.54 -11.41 -10.19
N ALA A 249 -30.27 -11.02 -10.21
CA ALA A 249 -29.47 -10.92 -11.42
C ALA A 249 -28.01 -11.19 -11.09
N GLN A 250 -27.28 -11.78 -12.03
CA GLN A 250 -25.84 -11.92 -11.94
C GLN A 250 -25.23 -11.89 -13.34
N THR A 251 -24.01 -11.40 -13.47
CA THR A 251 -23.24 -11.45 -14.71
C THR A 251 -21.77 -11.64 -14.40
N ASN A 252 -21.06 -12.29 -15.32
CA ASN A 252 -19.61 -12.38 -15.36
C ASN A 252 -19.17 -11.94 -16.75
N LEU A 253 -18.44 -10.84 -16.83
CA LEU A 253 -18.05 -10.20 -18.07
C LEU A 253 -16.55 -9.96 -18.09
N ILE A 254 -15.98 -10.00 -19.27
CA ILE A 254 -14.62 -9.54 -19.52
C ILE A 254 -14.75 -8.29 -20.37
N ILE A 255 -14.30 -7.16 -19.84
CA ILE A 255 -14.14 -5.92 -20.59
C ILE A 255 -12.66 -5.69 -20.86
N GLY A 256 -12.33 -5.06 -21.97
CA GLY A 256 -10.94 -4.80 -22.30
C GLY A 256 -10.82 -3.96 -23.55
N ASN A 257 -9.61 -3.45 -23.76
CA ASN A 257 -9.26 -2.71 -24.95
C ASN A 257 -7.76 -2.87 -25.22
N LEU A 258 -7.36 -2.61 -26.46
CA LEU A 258 -5.97 -2.49 -26.87
C LEU A 258 -5.79 -1.11 -27.51
N VAL A 259 -4.82 -0.35 -27.02
CA VAL A 259 -4.43 0.95 -27.55
C VAL A 259 -2.99 0.88 -28.03
N GLU A 260 -2.75 1.41 -29.23
CA GLU A 260 -1.43 1.54 -29.82
C GLU A 260 -1.04 3.02 -29.84
N ILE A 261 0.08 3.37 -29.21
CA ILE A 261 0.58 4.74 -29.16
C ILE A 261 1.92 4.79 -29.90
N GLY A 262 2.00 5.63 -30.92
CA GLY A 262 3.21 5.80 -31.72
C GLY A 262 4.36 6.44 -30.95
N SER A 263 5.58 6.27 -31.46
CA SER A 263 6.79 6.92 -30.93
C SER A 263 6.63 8.45 -30.90
N ASN A 264 6.97 9.09 -29.78
CA ASN A 264 6.86 10.54 -29.55
C ASN A 264 5.42 11.09 -29.61
N VAL A 265 4.40 10.23 -29.58
CA VAL A 265 2.98 10.66 -29.59
C VAL A 265 2.47 10.90 -28.18
N TRP A 266 2.84 10.04 -27.21
CA TRP A 266 2.42 10.20 -25.82
C TRP A 266 3.08 11.43 -25.20
N ALA A 267 2.33 12.52 -25.03
CA ALA A 267 2.88 13.78 -24.53
C ALA A 267 3.38 13.64 -23.09
N GLY A 268 4.34 14.49 -22.70
CA GLY A 268 4.85 14.56 -21.33
C GLY A 268 4.11 15.58 -20.46
N ALA A 269 4.13 15.37 -19.15
CA ALA A 269 3.57 16.23 -18.12
C ALA A 269 4.44 17.47 -17.83
N SER A 270 4.82 18.23 -18.87
CA SER A 270 5.69 19.42 -18.75
C SER A 270 5.12 20.50 -17.80
N ASN A 271 3.80 20.64 -17.74
CA ASN A 271 3.08 21.51 -16.80
C ASN A 271 2.19 20.67 -15.87
N LEU A 272 2.61 20.46 -14.62
CA LEU A 272 1.85 19.68 -13.63
C LEU A 272 0.56 20.36 -13.15
N SER A 273 0.38 21.66 -13.39
CA SER A 273 -0.88 22.34 -13.11
C SER A 273 -1.96 22.05 -14.15
N ASN A 274 -1.59 21.54 -15.33
CA ASN A 274 -2.53 21.05 -16.34
C ASN A 274 -1.88 19.93 -17.19
N PRO A 275 -1.74 18.71 -16.63
CA PRO A 275 -1.07 17.60 -17.31
C PRO A 275 -2.01 16.78 -18.21
N SER A 276 -3.19 17.30 -18.57
CA SER A 276 -4.27 16.56 -19.24
C SER A 276 -3.83 15.77 -20.50
N PHE A 277 -2.93 16.31 -21.31
CA PHE A 277 -2.43 15.64 -22.53
C PHE A 277 -1.43 14.50 -22.27
N SER A 278 -0.91 14.39 -21.05
CA SER A 278 0.04 13.33 -20.67
C SER A 278 -0.64 12.06 -20.17
N PHE A 279 -1.96 12.10 -19.96
CA PHE A 279 -2.76 10.93 -19.64
C PHE A 279 -3.24 10.24 -20.91
N ASP A 280 -3.31 8.91 -20.86
CA ASP A 280 -4.02 8.09 -21.84
C ASP A 280 -5.08 7.27 -21.08
N ILE A 281 -6.30 7.23 -21.61
CA ILE A 281 -7.40 6.46 -21.01
C ILE A 281 -7.68 5.27 -21.92
N PRO A 282 -6.89 4.18 -21.82
CA PRO A 282 -6.98 3.06 -22.74
C PRO A 282 -8.32 2.32 -22.64
N LEU A 283 -9.04 2.43 -21.52
CA LEU A 283 -10.36 1.86 -21.37
C LEU A 283 -11.27 2.87 -20.68
N ILE A 284 -12.40 3.19 -21.31
CA ILE A 284 -13.57 3.80 -20.66
C ILE A 284 -14.82 3.15 -21.26
N THR A 285 -15.62 2.50 -20.41
CA THR A 285 -16.78 1.76 -20.88
C THR A 285 -17.84 1.63 -19.79
N ASN A 286 -19.06 1.30 -20.19
CA ASN A 286 -20.16 1.09 -19.26
C ASN A 286 -20.86 -0.25 -19.52
N ILE A 287 -21.26 -0.92 -18.44
CA ILE A 287 -22.10 -2.11 -18.45
C ILE A 287 -23.47 -1.71 -17.92
N ALA A 288 -24.49 -1.82 -18.77
CA ALA A 288 -25.89 -1.78 -18.34
C ALA A 288 -26.25 -3.14 -17.73
N PHE A 289 -25.98 -3.33 -16.43
CA PHE A 289 -26.20 -4.60 -15.76
C PHE A 289 -27.68 -4.95 -15.70
N ILE A 290 -28.52 -3.99 -15.30
CA ILE A 290 -29.97 -4.14 -15.25
C ILE A 290 -30.59 -2.92 -15.95
N PRO A 291 -31.16 -3.08 -17.16
CA PRO A 291 -32.00 -2.02 -17.72
C PRO A 291 -33.20 -1.81 -16.79
N THR A 292 -33.82 -0.63 -16.80
CA THR A 292 -34.95 -0.33 -15.91
C THR A 292 -36.03 -1.42 -15.96
N SER A 293 -36.04 -2.25 -14.91
CA SER A 293 -36.83 -3.48 -14.80
C SER A 293 -37.68 -3.43 -13.55
N VAL A 294 -38.84 -4.07 -13.57
CA VAL A 294 -39.71 -4.20 -12.41
C VAL A 294 -39.57 -5.59 -11.77
N LEU A 295 -39.51 -5.63 -10.45
CA LEU A 295 -39.53 -6.87 -9.66
C LEU A 295 -40.90 -7.54 -9.75
N ILE A 296 -40.87 -8.83 -10.10
CA ILE A 296 -41.97 -9.78 -10.12
C ILE A 296 -41.75 -10.74 -8.94
N TYR A 297 -42.79 -11.02 -8.15
CA TYR A 297 -42.71 -11.91 -6.98
C TYR A 297 -43.11 -13.35 -7.32
N ASN A 298 -43.90 -13.57 -8.37
CA ASN A 298 -44.36 -14.90 -8.75
C ASN A 298 -44.43 -15.12 -10.28
N PRO A 299 -43.46 -15.84 -10.88
CA PRO A 299 -42.22 -16.33 -10.26
C PRO A 299 -41.26 -15.16 -9.93
N PRO A 300 -40.42 -15.27 -8.89
CA PRO A 300 -39.43 -14.24 -8.55
C PRO A 300 -38.50 -13.90 -9.72
N GLY A 301 -38.34 -12.61 -10.04
CA GLY A 301 -37.42 -12.15 -11.09
C GLY A 301 -37.63 -10.69 -11.52
N LEU A 302 -36.96 -10.28 -12.58
CA LEU A 302 -37.09 -8.95 -13.18
C LEU A 302 -37.78 -9.01 -14.53
N SER A 303 -38.64 -8.04 -14.81
CA SER A 303 -39.32 -7.88 -16.11
C SER A 303 -39.24 -6.46 -16.63
N ASN A 304 -38.82 -6.31 -17.89
CA ASN A 304 -38.91 -5.06 -18.66
C ASN A 304 -40.32 -4.80 -19.22
N ASN A 305 -41.23 -5.76 -19.06
CA ASN A 305 -42.63 -5.64 -19.46
C ASN A 305 -43.53 -6.13 -18.31
N PRO A 306 -43.61 -5.37 -17.21
CA PRO A 306 -44.36 -5.79 -16.03
C PRO A 306 -45.87 -5.80 -16.29
N PRO A 307 -46.63 -6.61 -15.54
CA PRO A 307 -48.09 -6.54 -15.53
C PRO A 307 -48.57 -5.12 -15.17
N LEU A 308 -49.69 -4.70 -15.77
CA LEU A 308 -50.32 -3.41 -15.47
C LEU A 308 -50.82 -3.30 -14.02
N ASN A 309 -51.13 -4.44 -13.39
CA ASN A 309 -51.66 -4.52 -12.03
C ASN A 309 -50.56 -4.89 -11.03
N PHE A 310 -50.69 -4.40 -9.80
CA PHE A 310 -49.83 -4.79 -8.69
C PHE A 310 -50.08 -6.25 -8.29
N GLU A 311 -49.00 -7.01 -8.15
CA GLU A 311 -49.04 -8.36 -7.57
C GLU A 311 -49.46 -8.31 -6.10
N ALA A 312 -50.10 -9.39 -5.65
CA ALA A 312 -50.45 -9.52 -4.24
C ALA A 312 -49.16 -9.76 -3.41
N ASN A 313 -48.85 -8.83 -2.50
CA ASN A 313 -47.76 -8.94 -1.54
C ASN A 313 -48.14 -8.19 -0.24
N SER A 314 -47.41 -8.46 0.84
CA SER A 314 -47.77 -8.05 2.21
C SER A 314 -47.35 -6.63 2.61
N GLY A 315 -46.87 -5.79 1.68
CA GLY A 315 -46.46 -4.40 1.94
C GLY A 315 -45.16 -4.25 2.74
N ILE A 316 -44.93 -5.05 3.79
CA ILE A 316 -43.71 -5.05 4.63
C ILE A 316 -42.48 -5.58 3.88
N ASN A 317 -42.66 -6.14 2.68
CA ASN A 317 -41.56 -6.70 1.87
C ASN A 317 -40.70 -5.57 1.27
N VAL A 318 -39.87 -4.93 2.11
CA VAL A 318 -38.98 -3.83 1.70
C VAL A 318 -37.92 -4.29 0.70
N GLN A 319 -37.68 -5.61 0.60
CA GLN A 319 -36.64 -6.25 -0.21
C GLN A 319 -35.24 -5.74 0.18
N ASN A 320 -34.46 -6.58 0.86
CA ASN A 320 -33.08 -6.25 1.23
C ASN A 320 -32.14 -6.37 0.02
N TRP A 321 -32.15 -5.35 -0.84
CA TRP A 321 -31.31 -5.30 -2.02
C TRP A 321 -29.83 -5.15 -1.65
N VAL A 322 -29.02 -6.10 -2.10
CA VAL A 322 -27.56 -6.06 -1.99
C VAL A 322 -26.96 -6.15 -3.39
N LEU A 323 -26.23 -5.11 -3.77
CA LEU A 323 -25.42 -5.08 -4.99
C LEU A 323 -23.98 -5.36 -4.59
N SER A 324 -23.39 -6.39 -5.18
CA SER A 324 -21.97 -6.69 -5.05
C SER A 324 -21.30 -6.67 -6.42
N ALA A 325 -20.11 -6.08 -6.49
CA ALA A 325 -19.27 -6.09 -7.69
C ALA A 325 -17.82 -6.45 -7.31
N THR A 326 -17.17 -7.26 -8.13
CA THR A 326 -15.73 -7.54 -8.03
C THR A 326 -15.04 -7.25 -9.35
N ASN A 327 -13.76 -6.89 -9.26
CA ASN A 327 -12.92 -6.55 -10.41
C ASN A 327 -11.57 -7.25 -10.28
N HIS A 328 -11.17 -7.97 -11.32
CA HIS A 328 -9.82 -8.48 -11.49
C HIS A 328 -9.17 -7.77 -12.67
N LEU A 329 -8.42 -6.71 -12.38
CA LEU A 329 -7.82 -5.84 -13.37
C LEU A 329 -6.44 -6.37 -13.79
N ARG A 330 -6.20 -6.37 -15.09
CA ARG A 330 -4.89 -6.61 -15.70
C ARG A 330 -4.59 -5.52 -16.72
N VAL A 331 -3.46 -4.82 -16.54
CA VAL A 331 -2.94 -3.83 -17.49
C VAL A 331 -1.53 -4.23 -17.89
N ILE A 332 -1.26 -4.24 -19.20
CA ILE A 332 0.02 -4.67 -19.75
C ILE A 332 0.47 -3.61 -20.74
N THR A 333 1.65 -3.04 -20.50
CA THR A 333 2.30 -2.13 -21.43
C THR A 333 3.52 -2.82 -22.02
N VAL A 334 3.61 -2.88 -23.34
CA VAL A 334 4.77 -3.42 -24.06
C VAL A 334 5.35 -2.39 -25.02
N ASP A 335 6.67 -2.42 -25.18
CA ASP A 335 7.35 -1.74 -26.27
C ASP A 335 6.95 -2.42 -27.59
N ALA A 336 6.37 -1.65 -28.51
CA ALA A 336 5.77 -2.18 -29.73
C ALA A 336 6.80 -2.75 -30.72
N VAL A 337 8.08 -2.35 -30.60
CA VAL A 337 9.16 -2.79 -31.51
C VAL A 337 9.78 -4.10 -31.03
N THR A 338 10.09 -4.19 -29.75
CA THR A 338 10.80 -5.33 -29.15
C THR A 338 9.84 -6.38 -28.60
N GLY A 339 8.58 -6.02 -28.35
CA GLY A 339 7.60 -6.86 -27.68
C GLY A 339 7.85 -7.04 -26.18
N LYS A 340 8.86 -6.38 -25.62
CA LYS A 340 9.20 -6.51 -24.20
C LYS A 340 8.24 -5.70 -23.33
N LEU A 341 7.96 -6.25 -22.15
CA LEU A 341 7.18 -5.57 -21.13
C LEU A 341 7.87 -4.31 -20.61
N LEU A 342 7.07 -3.26 -20.42
CA LEU A 342 7.44 -2.00 -19.78
C LEU A 342 6.79 -1.89 -18.40
N ASP A 343 5.51 -2.22 -18.32
CA ASP A 343 4.69 -2.17 -17.10
C ASP A 343 3.70 -3.35 -17.10
N TYR A 344 3.41 -3.89 -15.92
CA TYR A 344 2.47 -4.98 -15.73
C TYR A 344 1.76 -4.82 -14.39
N VAL A 345 0.45 -4.58 -14.46
CA VAL A 345 -0.41 -4.43 -13.30
C VAL A 345 -1.39 -5.58 -13.27
N GLN A 346 -1.47 -6.28 -12.13
CA GLN A 346 -2.50 -7.29 -11.85
C GLN A 346 -3.09 -7.06 -10.46
N LEU A 347 -4.26 -6.43 -10.43
CA LEU A 347 -4.92 -6.06 -9.19
C LEU A 347 -6.12 -6.94 -8.95
N ASP A 348 -6.27 -7.32 -7.69
CA ASP A 348 -7.39 -8.08 -7.20
C ASP A 348 -8.23 -7.26 -6.22
N GLY A 349 -9.53 -7.52 -6.22
CA GLY A 349 -10.35 -7.25 -5.05
C GLY A 349 -10.81 -5.81 -4.90
N LEU A 350 -10.97 -5.03 -5.99
CA LEU A 350 -11.82 -3.83 -5.92
C LEU A 350 -13.27 -4.31 -5.80
N TRP A 351 -13.60 -4.69 -4.58
CA TRP A 351 -14.89 -5.18 -4.17
C TRP A 351 -15.75 -4.00 -3.75
N ASP A 352 -16.96 -3.94 -4.29
CA ASP A 352 -17.97 -3.03 -3.79
C ASP A 352 -19.20 -3.78 -3.29
N ASN A 353 -19.71 -3.40 -2.12
CA ASN A 353 -20.90 -4.02 -1.54
C ASN A 353 -21.86 -2.99 -0.96
N HIS A 354 -23.03 -2.90 -1.56
CA HIS A 354 -24.03 -1.88 -1.25
C HIS A 354 -25.35 -2.49 -0.82
N SER A 355 -25.80 -2.12 0.37
CA SER A 355 -27.16 -2.38 0.79
C SER A 355 -28.01 -1.19 0.36
N ILE A 356 -28.66 -1.31 -0.79
CA ILE A 356 -29.24 -0.15 -1.50
C ILE A 356 -30.25 0.61 -0.63
N ILE A 357 -31.18 -0.10 0.04
CA ILE A 357 -32.17 0.54 0.92
C ILE A 357 -31.49 1.24 2.12
N ARG A 358 -30.49 0.60 2.73
CA ARG A 358 -29.75 1.17 3.86
C ARG A 358 -28.97 2.41 3.43
N ASP A 359 -28.31 2.35 2.29
CA ASP A 359 -27.47 3.42 1.79
C ASP A 359 -28.33 4.62 1.33
N LEU A 360 -29.50 4.37 0.74
CA LEU A 360 -30.53 5.40 0.48
C LEU A 360 -31.12 5.99 1.78
N GLY A 361 -31.19 5.19 2.85
CA GLY A 361 -31.65 5.62 4.18
C GLY A 361 -30.60 6.38 5.00
N ASN A 362 -29.33 6.35 4.60
CA ASN A 362 -28.23 7.04 5.27
C ASN A 362 -27.83 8.28 4.45
N ALA A 363 -28.44 9.43 4.76
CA ALA A 363 -28.05 10.70 4.13
C ALA A 363 -26.56 10.98 4.40
N GLY A 364 -25.74 11.03 3.35
CA GLY A 364 -24.31 11.33 3.46
C GLY A 364 -24.02 12.77 3.96
N PRO A 365 -22.78 13.08 4.39
CA PRO A 365 -22.48 14.32 5.12
C PRO A 365 -22.32 15.59 4.26
N ILE A 366 -22.25 15.52 2.94
CA ILE A 366 -21.87 16.68 2.09
C ILE A 366 -22.82 16.80 0.89
N GLY A 367 -23.45 17.98 0.74
CA GLY A 367 -24.11 18.41 -0.49
C GLY A 367 -25.55 17.94 -0.70
N SER A 368 -26.51 18.65 -0.08
CA SER A 368 -27.88 18.81 -0.58
C SER A 368 -28.86 17.62 -0.52
N TYR A 369 -28.87 16.89 0.59
CA TYR A 369 -29.99 16.02 0.97
C TYR A 369 -30.53 16.35 2.35
N SER A 370 -31.83 16.65 2.44
CA SER A 370 -32.49 16.89 3.73
C SER A 370 -32.78 15.56 4.44
N ALA A 371 -32.88 15.59 5.77
CA ALA A 371 -33.36 14.46 6.59
C ALA A 371 -34.73 13.90 6.14
N ALA A 372 -35.45 14.62 5.28
CA ALA A 372 -36.70 14.21 4.64
C ALA A 372 -36.53 13.03 3.66
N SER A 373 -35.38 12.94 2.99
CA SER A 373 -35.10 11.97 1.93
C SER A 373 -34.77 10.58 2.48
N SER A 374 -33.94 10.51 3.52
CA SER A 374 -33.60 9.29 4.24
C SER A 374 -34.82 8.65 4.88
N ALA A 375 -35.73 9.47 5.42
CA ALA A 375 -36.95 9.00 6.08
C ALA A 375 -37.86 8.17 5.17
N ILE A 376 -37.88 8.41 3.85
CA ILE A 376 -38.71 7.66 2.88
C ILE A 376 -38.17 6.26 2.61
N TRP A 377 -36.88 6.04 2.86
CA TRP A 377 -36.22 4.74 2.70
C TRP A 377 -36.08 3.97 4.02
N ASP A 378 -36.60 4.53 5.12
CA ASP A 378 -36.61 3.88 6.43
C ASP A 378 -37.41 2.55 6.38
N SER A 379 -36.69 1.46 6.65
CA SER A 379 -37.20 0.08 6.65
C SER A 379 -37.77 -0.37 8.00
N THR A 380 -37.70 0.47 9.05
CA THR A 380 -38.28 0.16 10.36
C THR A 380 -39.81 0.13 10.30
N LEU A 381 -40.46 -0.69 11.14
CA LEU A 381 -41.91 -0.80 11.17
C LEU A 381 -42.58 0.48 11.72
N GLN A 382 -43.65 0.93 11.08
CA GLN A 382 -44.40 2.09 11.53
C GLN A 382 -45.28 1.73 12.74
N ALA A 383 -45.08 2.42 13.86
CA ALA A 383 -45.94 2.30 15.04
C ALA A 383 -47.41 2.59 14.68
N GLY A 384 -48.31 1.68 15.09
CA GLY A 384 -49.75 1.78 14.82
C GLY A 384 -50.19 1.30 13.43
N PHE A 385 -49.26 0.95 12.54
CA PHE A 385 -49.54 0.43 11.20
C PHE A 385 -48.71 -0.84 10.96
N PRO A 386 -49.19 -2.03 11.38
CA PRO A 386 -48.38 -3.25 11.43
C PRO A 386 -47.98 -3.81 10.06
N HIS A 387 -48.43 -3.19 8.96
CA HIS A 387 -48.28 -3.70 7.58
C HIS A 387 -47.40 -2.82 6.67
N ILE A 388 -46.78 -1.77 7.19
CA ILE A 388 -45.91 -0.86 6.41
C ILE A 388 -44.68 -0.40 7.22
N THR A 389 -43.62 0.00 6.51
CA THR A 389 -42.46 0.64 7.12
C THR A 389 -42.69 2.14 7.34
N ARG A 390 -41.82 2.78 8.14
CA ARG A 390 -41.81 4.23 8.32
C ARG A 390 -41.65 4.96 6.98
N GLY A 391 -40.76 4.48 6.12
CA GLY A 391 -40.57 5.08 4.80
C GLY A 391 -41.78 4.97 3.87
N MET A 392 -42.52 3.86 3.95
CA MET A 392 -43.79 3.71 3.24
C MET A 392 -44.86 4.65 3.80
N PHE A 393 -44.90 4.84 5.12
CA PHE A 393 -45.78 5.82 5.75
C PHE A 393 -45.48 7.24 5.29
N GLU A 394 -44.20 7.65 5.24
CA GLU A 394 -43.79 8.97 4.72
C GLU A 394 -44.22 9.15 3.26
N GLN A 395 -44.08 8.13 2.42
CA GLN A 395 -44.57 8.15 1.03
C GLN A 395 -46.08 8.41 0.93
N ILE A 396 -46.88 7.89 1.87
CA ILE A 396 -48.32 8.17 1.97
C ILE A 396 -48.56 9.62 2.39
N GLN A 397 -47.84 10.11 3.40
CA GLN A 397 -47.99 11.51 3.87
C GLN A 397 -47.68 12.50 2.75
N ILE A 398 -46.58 12.29 2.03
CA ILE A 398 -46.18 13.12 0.87
C ILE A 398 -47.25 13.07 -0.22
N SER A 399 -47.80 11.90 -0.49
CA SER A 399 -48.91 11.73 -1.43
C SER A 399 -50.20 12.44 -1.02
N LEU A 400 -50.42 12.65 0.28
CA LEU A 400 -51.52 13.46 0.83
C LEU A 400 -51.21 14.97 0.82
N GLY A 401 -50.04 15.38 0.32
CA GLY A 401 -49.58 16.76 0.36
C GLY A 401 -49.06 17.19 1.75
N GLN A 402 -48.67 16.23 2.58
CA GLN A 402 -48.15 16.42 3.94
C GLN A 402 -46.69 15.94 4.03
N GLY A 403 -46.02 16.20 5.15
CA GLY A 403 -44.67 15.72 5.39
C GLY A 403 -43.56 16.63 4.85
N PRO A 404 -42.30 16.18 4.93
CA PRO A 404 -41.14 17.06 4.76
C PRO A 404 -40.73 17.29 3.30
N ILE A 405 -41.22 16.49 2.34
CA ILE A 405 -41.05 16.73 0.90
C ILE A 405 -42.30 17.40 0.35
N VAL A 406 -42.18 18.68 0.02
CA VAL A 406 -43.28 19.46 -0.55
C VAL A 406 -43.49 19.13 -2.03
N PRO A 407 -44.71 19.32 -2.58
CA PRO A 407 -45.00 19.08 -4.00
C PRO A 407 -43.98 19.67 -4.98
N ALA A 408 -43.47 20.88 -4.72
CA ALA A 408 -42.48 21.53 -5.57
C ALA A 408 -41.16 20.75 -5.72
N ASP A 409 -40.84 19.86 -4.77
CA ASP A 409 -39.62 19.05 -4.78
C ASP A 409 -39.83 17.64 -5.34
N TRP A 410 -41.04 17.24 -5.75
CA TRP A 410 -41.30 15.88 -6.24
C TRP A 410 -40.42 15.48 -7.42
N THR A 411 -40.06 16.42 -8.30
CA THR A 411 -39.16 16.20 -9.44
C THR A 411 -37.75 15.80 -9.03
N LYS A 412 -37.31 16.07 -7.80
CA LYS A 412 -35.99 15.63 -7.28
C LYS A 412 -35.99 14.15 -6.91
N TYR A 413 -37.16 13.60 -6.59
CA TYR A 413 -37.31 12.27 -5.98
C TYR A 413 -38.25 11.36 -6.79
N MET A 414 -38.62 11.72 -8.01
CA MET A 414 -39.44 10.90 -8.91
C MET A 414 -38.93 11.04 -10.35
N ILE A 415 -38.71 9.92 -11.04
CA ILE A 415 -38.36 9.91 -12.48
C ILE A 415 -39.47 10.55 -13.33
N SER A 416 -40.73 10.38 -12.94
CA SER A 416 -41.89 10.88 -13.69
C SER A 416 -42.85 11.60 -12.75
N ALA A 417 -42.44 12.77 -12.25
CA ALA A 417 -43.27 13.60 -11.40
C ALA A 417 -44.42 14.28 -12.21
N PRO A 418 -45.68 14.22 -11.74
CA PRO A 418 -46.73 15.10 -12.23
C PRO A 418 -46.38 16.56 -11.92
N ASN A 419 -46.65 17.48 -12.85
CA ASN A 419 -46.29 18.90 -12.73
C ASN A 419 -47.51 19.83 -12.82
N GLY A 420 -47.48 20.93 -12.08
CA GLY A 420 -48.51 21.97 -12.14
C GLY A 420 -49.91 21.46 -11.77
N PRO A 421 -50.96 21.77 -12.55
CA PRO A 421 -52.34 21.33 -12.27
C PRO A 421 -52.51 19.81 -12.15
N SER A 422 -51.71 19.01 -12.86
CA SER A 422 -51.80 17.55 -12.80
C SER A 422 -51.36 16.98 -11.44
N GLN A 423 -50.40 17.65 -10.79
CA GLN A 423 -49.91 17.27 -9.48
C GLN A 423 -50.93 17.55 -8.38
N SER A 424 -51.50 18.76 -8.37
CA SER A 424 -52.55 19.14 -7.41
C SER A 424 -53.79 18.28 -7.56
N GLN A 425 -54.16 17.92 -8.80
CA GLN A 425 -55.22 16.95 -9.08
C GLN A 425 -54.90 15.57 -8.51
N ALA A 426 -53.68 15.04 -8.72
CA ALA A 426 -53.27 13.74 -8.20
C ALA A 426 -53.32 13.68 -6.67
N ILE A 427 -52.86 14.73 -5.99
CA ILE A 427 -52.95 14.85 -4.52
C ILE A 427 -54.41 14.89 -4.07
N SER A 428 -55.25 15.73 -4.70
CA SER A 428 -56.67 15.86 -4.35
C SER A 428 -57.47 14.55 -4.55
N GLN A 429 -57.19 13.83 -5.64
CA GLN A 429 -57.78 12.52 -5.90
C GLN A 429 -57.35 11.50 -4.85
N PHE A 430 -56.06 11.50 -4.46
CA PHE A 430 -55.55 10.60 -3.43
C PHE A 430 -56.11 10.92 -2.04
N GLN A 431 -56.23 12.21 -1.68
CA GLN A 431 -56.90 12.64 -0.45
C GLN A 431 -58.36 12.14 -0.41
N SER A 432 -59.10 12.31 -1.51
CA SER A 432 -60.48 11.85 -1.63
C SER A 432 -60.60 10.33 -1.48
N PHE A 433 -59.67 9.57 -2.08
CA PHE A 433 -59.59 8.12 -1.87
C PHE A 433 -59.29 7.77 -0.42
N TYR A 434 -58.29 8.42 0.19
CA TYR A 434 -57.82 8.11 1.54
C TYR A 434 -58.94 8.29 2.58
N ILE A 435 -59.68 9.41 2.53
CA ILE A 435 -60.78 9.70 3.47
C ILE A 435 -62.11 8.97 3.15
N GLY A 436 -62.18 8.23 2.04
CA GLY A 436 -63.40 7.49 1.64
C GLY A 436 -64.43 8.31 0.86
N ALA A 437 -64.04 9.42 0.25
CA ALA A 437 -64.87 10.23 -0.65
C ALA A 437 -64.79 9.79 -2.13
N SER A 438 -64.05 8.70 -2.43
CA SER A 438 -63.89 8.11 -3.76
C SER A 438 -64.65 6.78 -3.90
N THR A 439 -65.06 6.42 -5.11
CA THR A 439 -65.65 5.12 -5.45
C THR A 439 -64.62 4.04 -5.81
N ASN A 440 -63.32 4.34 -5.73
CA ASN A 440 -62.25 3.41 -6.04
C ASN A 440 -61.90 2.52 -4.82
N PHE A 441 -61.80 1.20 -5.03
CA PHE A 441 -61.35 0.25 -3.99
C PHE A 441 -59.83 0.18 -3.85
N SER A 442 -59.09 0.66 -4.84
CA SER A 442 -57.63 0.67 -4.83
C SER A 442 -57.08 1.90 -5.52
N MET A 443 -55.99 2.46 -5.01
CA MET A 443 -55.30 3.59 -5.62
C MET A 443 -53.79 3.47 -5.38
N GLN A 444 -52.99 3.80 -6.40
CA GLN A 444 -51.55 3.97 -6.24
C GLN A 444 -51.27 5.31 -5.56
N THR A 445 -50.28 5.36 -4.68
CA THR A 445 -49.75 6.62 -4.18
C THR A 445 -49.27 7.49 -5.36
N PRO A 446 -49.73 8.75 -5.50
CA PRO A 446 -49.29 9.65 -6.55
C PRO A 446 -47.80 10.00 -6.45
N PHE A 447 -47.22 10.01 -5.23
CA PHE A 447 -45.78 10.10 -5.04
C PHE A 447 -45.16 8.69 -5.08
N ALA A 448 -44.22 8.48 -6.01
CA ALA A 448 -43.49 7.22 -6.19
C ALA A 448 -41.98 7.51 -6.06
N PRO A 449 -41.41 7.44 -4.85
CA PRO A 449 -40.04 7.84 -4.60
C PRO A 449 -39.07 7.00 -5.43
N THR A 450 -38.09 7.67 -6.00
CA THR A 450 -36.93 7.10 -6.63
C THR A 450 -35.69 7.63 -5.93
N GLY A 451 -34.81 6.72 -5.53
CA GLY A 451 -33.50 7.03 -5.01
C GLY A 451 -32.46 6.69 -6.07
N GLU A 452 -31.48 7.57 -6.25
CA GLU A 452 -30.31 7.31 -7.08
C GLU A 452 -29.07 7.31 -6.19
N LEU A 453 -28.34 6.19 -6.24
CA LEU A 453 -27.13 5.94 -5.50
C LEU A 453 -25.97 5.86 -6.50
N VAL A 454 -24.92 6.62 -6.24
CA VAL A 454 -23.65 6.55 -6.96
C VAL A 454 -22.58 6.07 -5.99
N ALA A 455 -22.01 4.91 -6.28
CA ALA A 455 -20.90 4.35 -5.54
C ALA A 455 -19.64 4.42 -6.38
N TYR A 456 -18.72 5.31 -6.01
CA TYR A 456 -17.43 5.50 -6.67
C TYR A 456 -16.33 4.77 -5.92
N ARG A 457 -15.54 3.96 -6.63
CA ARG A 457 -14.36 3.27 -6.11
C ARG A 457 -13.19 3.50 -7.03
N THR A 458 -12.00 3.69 -6.47
CA THR A 458 -10.79 3.94 -7.25
C THR A 458 -9.53 3.36 -6.60
N TRP A 459 -8.61 2.95 -7.46
CA TRP A 459 -7.22 2.67 -7.15
C TRP A 459 -6.37 3.74 -7.81
N GLN A 460 -5.55 4.45 -7.02
CA GLN A 460 -4.77 5.60 -7.50
C GLN A 460 -3.32 5.47 -7.09
N ALA A 461 -2.43 5.55 -8.08
CA ALA A 461 -0.99 5.64 -7.84
C ALA A 461 -0.65 6.98 -7.16
N ASN A 462 0.20 6.92 -6.12
CA ASN A 462 0.80 8.11 -5.50
C ASN A 462 2.14 8.49 -6.15
N ASP A 463 2.80 7.51 -6.75
CA ASP A 463 4.07 7.54 -7.45
C ASP A 463 3.98 6.74 -8.75
N PRO A 464 4.01 7.36 -9.93
CA PRO A 464 3.85 6.64 -11.17
C PRO A 464 4.95 5.60 -11.47
N LEU A 465 6.05 5.45 -10.72
CA LEU A 465 7.08 4.42 -10.97
C LEU A 465 7.11 3.26 -9.95
N VAL A 466 6.20 3.28 -8.99
CA VAL A 466 6.06 2.16 -8.05
C VAL A 466 5.22 1.07 -8.71
N HIS A 467 5.66 -0.19 -8.61
CA HIS A 467 4.77 -1.32 -8.89
C HIS A 467 3.97 -1.60 -7.62
N TYR A 468 2.66 -1.54 -7.77
CA TYR A 468 1.73 -1.59 -6.66
C TYR A 468 1.10 -2.96 -6.50
N ILE A 469 0.68 -3.26 -5.27
CA ILE A 469 -0.44 -4.15 -5.05
C ILE A 469 -1.69 -3.36 -4.66
N SER A 470 -2.87 -3.99 -4.70
CA SER A 470 -4.15 -3.30 -4.50
C SER A 470 -4.27 -2.59 -3.14
N ASN A 471 -3.55 -3.08 -2.12
CA ASN A 471 -3.51 -2.47 -0.79
C ASN A 471 -2.78 -1.11 -0.77
N ASP A 472 -1.81 -0.89 -1.66
CA ASP A 472 -1.05 0.37 -1.75
C ASP A 472 -1.81 1.46 -2.53
N LEU A 473 -2.78 1.04 -3.34
CA LEU A 473 -3.58 1.91 -4.20
C LEU A 473 -4.90 2.32 -3.57
N SER A 474 -5.22 1.80 -2.39
CA SER A 474 -6.52 2.04 -1.76
C SER A 474 -6.72 3.52 -1.44
N SER A 475 -7.73 4.14 -2.05
CA SER A 475 -7.94 5.59 -1.96
C SER A 475 -8.99 5.97 -0.90
N PRO A 476 -8.75 7.02 -0.09
CA PRO A 476 -9.78 7.60 0.76
C PRO A 476 -10.91 8.28 -0.04
N LEU A 477 -10.76 8.43 -1.37
CA LEU A 477 -11.79 8.96 -2.26
C LEU A 477 -12.92 7.97 -2.57
N ASN A 478 -12.84 6.73 -2.09
CA ASN A 478 -13.94 5.78 -2.18
C ASN A 478 -15.18 6.38 -1.51
N THR A 479 -16.16 6.75 -2.33
CA THR A 479 -17.35 7.48 -1.86
C THR A 479 -18.62 6.79 -2.26
N THR A 480 -19.64 6.95 -1.43
CA THR A 480 -21.00 6.52 -1.73
C THR A 480 -21.89 7.71 -1.50
N GLN A 481 -22.54 8.15 -2.58
CA GLN A 481 -23.35 9.36 -2.59
C GLN A 481 -24.77 8.99 -3.03
N VAL A 482 -25.75 9.55 -2.33
CA VAL A 482 -27.13 9.56 -2.80
C VAL A 482 -27.31 10.88 -3.56
N LEU A 483 -27.89 10.85 -4.77
CA LEU A 483 -28.00 11.99 -5.72
C LEU A 483 -29.42 12.12 -6.28
N PRO A 484 -30.00 13.33 -6.46
CA PRO A 484 -31.37 13.44 -6.95
C PRO A 484 -31.47 12.89 -8.36
N VAL A 485 -32.57 12.18 -8.65
CA VAL A 485 -32.69 11.28 -9.80
C VAL A 485 -32.67 12.00 -11.17
N ASN A 486 -32.78 13.33 -11.18
CA ASN A 486 -32.81 14.15 -12.39
C ASN A 486 -31.66 15.16 -12.45
N LEU A 487 -30.52 14.88 -11.81
CA LEU A 487 -29.35 15.78 -11.87
C LEU A 487 -28.62 15.79 -13.22
N GLY A 488 -28.87 14.81 -14.10
CA GLY A 488 -28.19 14.73 -15.40
C GLY A 488 -26.71 14.37 -15.27
N LEU A 489 -26.43 13.19 -14.69
CA LEU A 489 -25.07 12.71 -14.47
C LEU A 489 -24.32 12.50 -15.80
N THR A 490 -23.08 12.94 -15.84
CA THR A 490 -22.13 12.72 -16.94
C THR A 490 -21.02 11.77 -16.50
N ALA A 491 -20.27 11.19 -17.44
CA ALA A 491 -19.11 10.36 -17.12
C ALA A 491 -18.10 11.10 -16.23
N ALA A 492 -17.84 12.38 -16.51
CA ALA A 492 -16.95 13.22 -15.71
C ALA A 492 -17.46 13.45 -14.28
N SER A 493 -18.77 13.47 -14.05
CA SER A 493 -19.32 13.53 -12.68
C SER A 493 -19.31 12.19 -11.94
N LEU A 494 -19.24 11.07 -12.67
CA LEU A 494 -19.21 9.72 -12.10
C LEU A 494 -17.78 9.27 -11.77
N LEU A 495 -16.81 9.69 -12.58
CA LEU A 495 -15.39 9.36 -12.46
C LEU A 495 -14.56 10.65 -12.38
N PRO A 496 -14.56 11.33 -11.22
CA PRO A 496 -14.13 12.73 -11.10
C PRO A 496 -12.62 12.98 -11.20
N ASN A 497 -11.75 11.97 -11.05
CA ASN A 497 -10.29 12.15 -11.13
C ASN A 497 -9.67 11.78 -12.49
N LEU A 498 -10.46 11.28 -13.45
CA LEU A 498 -9.92 10.95 -14.78
C LEU A 498 -9.41 12.18 -15.52
N ALA A 499 -8.33 11.98 -16.27
CA ALA A 499 -7.53 12.97 -16.99
C ALA A 499 -7.01 14.11 -16.10
N ALA A 500 -6.88 13.86 -14.79
CA ALA A 500 -6.42 14.82 -13.80
C ALA A 500 -5.39 14.18 -12.87
N LEU A 501 -4.59 15.03 -12.23
CA LEU A 501 -3.57 14.57 -11.31
C LEU A 501 -4.21 13.85 -10.12
N ASN A 502 -3.74 12.64 -9.82
CA ASN A 502 -4.20 11.89 -8.67
C ASN A 502 -4.02 12.69 -7.38
N ASP A 503 -5.02 12.67 -6.52
CA ASP A 503 -4.96 13.31 -5.20
C ASP A 503 -3.76 12.82 -4.35
N PRO A 504 -3.46 11.50 -4.32
CA PRO A 504 -2.26 10.96 -3.69
C PRO A 504 -0.92 11.36 -4.33
N PHE A 505 -0.88 11.91 -5.56
CA PHE A 505 0.36 12.37 -6.17
C PHE A 505 0.76 13.72 -5.56
N ARG A 506 1.70 13.66 -4.62
CA ARG A 506 2.15 14.81 -3.82
C ARG A 506 3.68 14.79 -3.69
N PRO A 507 4.41 15.10 -4.77
CA PRO A 507 5.85 15.31 -4.72
C PRO A 507 6.22 16.43 -3.72
N TRP A 508 7.49 16.79 -3.64
CA TRP A 508 7.88 17.88 -2.78
C TRP A 508 7.12 19.18 -3.08
N GLY A 509 6.62 19.83 -2.03
CA GLY A 509 5.66 20.92 -2.14
C GLY A 509 4.19 20.49 -2.13
N GLY A 510 3.89 19.21 -1.96
CA GLY A 510 2.52 18.69 -1.88
C GLY A 510 1.96 18.37 -3.26
N ASN A 511 0.62 18.30 -3.36
CA ASN A 511 -0.04 18.07 -4.65
C ASN A 511 0.03 19.35 -5.52
N PRO A 512 0.59 19.29 -6.75
CA PRO A 512 0.80 20.46 -7.63
C PRO A 512 -0.44 21.28 -8.00
N ILE A 513 -1.65 20.71 -7.87
CA ILE A 513 -2.91 21.40 -8.17
C ILE A 513 -3.65 21.86 -6.90
N LYS A 514 -3.09 21.62 -5.71
CA LYS A 514 -3.67 22.02 -4.41
C LYS A 514 -2.76 23.03 -3.70
N ASN A 515 -3.33 23.78 -2.76
CA ASN A 515 -2.50 24.62 -1.90
C ASN A 515 -1.67 23.74 -0.96
N SER A 516 -0.35 23.88 -1.02
CA SER A 516 0.63 23.18 -0.19
C SER A 516 0.44 23.45 1.31
N ASP A 517 -0.09 24.62 1.69
CA ASP A 517 -0.38 24.97 3.09
C ASP A 517 -1.41 24.02 3.74
N ASN A 518 -2.21 23.32 2.93
CA ASN A 518 -3.20 22.34 3.42
C ASN A 518 -2.61 20.94 3.60
N ASP A 519 -1.38 20.70 3.16
CA ASP A 519 -0.67 19.43 3.33
C ASP A 519 0.42 19.60 4.41
N PRO A 520 0.21 19.11 5.64
CA PRO A 520 1.18 19.26 6.72
C PRO A 520 2.52 18.55 6.44
N HIS A 521 2.56 17.65 5.46
CA HIS A 521 3.75 16.91 5.04
C HIS A 521 4.26 17.34 3.65
N ALA A 522 3.82 18.50 3.14
CA ALA A 522 4.28 19.03 1.84
C ALA A 522 5.80 19.16 1.75
N PHE A 523 6.44 19.54 2.87
CA PHE A 523 7.87 19.83 3.00
C PHE A 523 8.53 19.01 4.12
N ASP A 524 8.00 17.81 4.41
CA ASP A 524 8.52 16.95 5.46
C ASP A 524 9.55 15.95 4.90
N LEU A 525 10.82 16.17 5.22
CA LEU A 525 11.94 15.34 4.76
C LEU A 525 11.94 13.93 5.38
N ALA A 526 11.14 13.67 6.42
CA ALA A 526 11.00 12.31 6.93
C ALA A 526 10.23 11.41 5.95
N PHE A 527 9.48 11.99 5.01
CA PHE A 527 8.61 11.28 4.09
C PHE A 527 9.15 11.23 2.65
N LYS A 528 9.85 12.28 2.20
CA LYS A 528 10.29 12.44 0.80
C LYS A 528 11.49 13.37 0.66
N ASP A 529 12.21 13.24 -0.45
CA ASP A 529 13.37 14.07 -0.77
C ASP A 529 12.93 15.49 -1.19
N PRO A 530 13.50 16.55 -0.60
CA PRO A 530 13.14 17.92 -0.92
C PRO A 530 13.30 18.37 -2.37
N LEU A 531 14.16 17.69 -3.13
CA LEU A 531 14.44 18.10 -4.51
C LEU A 531 13.68 17.26 -5.54
N ILE A 532 12.77 16.40 -5.09
CA ILE A 532 11.92 15.58 -5.95
C ILE A 532 10.56 16.26 -6.08
N THR A 533 10.46 17.18 -7.04
CA THR A 533 9.25 17.96 -7.31
C THR A 533 8.42 17.37 -8.44
N ARG A 534 8.99 16.47 -9.24
CA ARG A 534 8.33 15.74 -10.31
C ARG A 534 9.11 14.46 -10.70
N SER A 535 8.53 13.66 -11.59
CA SER A 535 9.14 12.42 -12.04
C SER A 535 10.50 12.57 -12.74
N ASP A 536 10.74 13.71 -13.41
CA ASP A 536 12.03 14.04 -14.00
C ASP A 536 13.17 14.16 -12.99
N ASP A 537 12.87 14.44 -11.72
CA ASP A 537 13.88 14.65 -10.68
C ASP A 537 14.39 13.32 -10.09
N TRP A 538 13.67 12.22 -10.32
CA TRP A 538 14.07 10.89 -9.85
C TRP A 538 15.43 10.45 -10.42
N SER A 539 16.21 9.80 -9.57
CA SER A 539 17.54 9.31 -9.89
C SER A 539 17.58 7.78 -9.95
N PHE A 540 18.11 7.28 -11.07
CA PHE A 540 18.38 5.87 -11.31
C PHE A 540 19.79 5.75 -11.89
N PRO A 541 20.80 5.55 -11.03
CA PRO A 541 22.16 5.32 -11.49
C PRO A 541 22.19 4.20 -12.54
N THR A 542 23.09 4.32 -13.48
CA THR A 542 23.15 3.47 -14.67
C THR A 542 24.56 2.90 -14.73
N ASN A 543 24.70 1.57 -14.75
CA ASN A 543 25.98 0.86 -14.61
C ASN A 543 26.76 1.24 -13.34
N ALA A 544 26.06 1.49 -12.23
CA ALA A 544 26.69 1.86 -10.98
C ALA A 544 27.36 0.63 -10.32
N PRO A 545 28.60 0.75 -9.80
CA PRO A 545 29.26 -0.36 -9.12
C PRO A 545 28.53 -0.66 -7.81
N LEU A 546 28.13 -1.90 -7.56
CA LEU A 546 27.42 -2.29 -6.33
C LEU A 546 28.22 -1.88 -5.08
N SER A 547 27.82 -0.77 -4.45
CA SER A 547 28.54 -0.11 -3.36
C SER A 547 27.59 0.77 -2.56
N PHE A 548 27.88 0.97 -1.28
CA PHE A 548 26.97 1.68 -0.37
C PHE A 548 26.77 3.17 -0.73
N ASN A 549 27.74 3.78 -1.43
CA ASN A 549 27.80 5.21 -1.75
C ASN A 549 26.61 5.76 -2.55
N TRP A 550 25.89 4.92 -3.31
CA TRP A 550 24.76 5.38 -4.13
C TRP A 550 23.43 4.67 -3.82
N LEU A 551 23.44 3.67 -2.94
CA LEU A 551 22.23 2.89 -2.63
C LEU A 551 21.16 3.75 -1.96
N GLY A 552 21.60 4.78 -1.23
CA GLY A 552 20.75 5.85 -0.73
C GLY A 552 20.32 6.88 -1.79
N HIS A 553 20.41 6.60 -3.08
CA HIS A 553 20.00 7.54 -4.13
C HIS A 553 19.01 6.94 -5.12
N VAL A 554 18.70 5.65 -4.97
CA VAL A 554 17.80 4.93 -5.88
C VAL A 554 16.37 5.35 -5.62
N HIS A 555 15.74 6.02 -6.59
CA HIS A 555 14.32 6.37 -6.54
C HIS A 555 13.84 7.04 -5.24
N ARG A 556 14.55 8.09 -4.83
CA ARG A 556 14.13 8.98 -3.76
C ARG A 556 12.87 9.73 -4.19
N GLY A 557 11.76 9.71 -3.44
CA GLY A 557 10.59 10.54 -3.79
C GLY A 557 9.27 10.16 -3.10
N THR A 558 8.99 8.87 -2.95
CA THR A 558 7.81 8.34 -2.24
C THR A 558 8.23 7.07 -1.47
N PRO A 559 7.38 6.45 -0.63
CA PRO A 559 7.80 5.28 0.12
C PRO A 559 8.18 4.14 -0.86
N TRP A 560 8.88 3.12 -0.35
CA TRP A 560 9.05 1.81 -0.99
C TRP A 560 10.30 1.55 -1.86
N GLN A 561 11.10 2.54 -2.29
CA GLN A 561 12.17 2.27 -3.28
C GLN A 561 13.58 2.81 -2.97
N THR A 562 13.79 3.47 -1.82
CA THR A 562 15.13 3.81 -1.32
C THR A 562 15.37 3.35 0.12
N ILE A 563 16.66 3.24 0.49
CA ILE A 563 17.12 2.92 1.85
C ILE A 563 17.34 4.23 2.61
N TYR A 564 16.52 4.52 3.61
CA TYR A 564 16.60 5.75 4.40
C TYR A 564 17.85 5.79 5.30
N LEU A 565 18.67 6.85 5.21
CA LEU A 565 19.88 7.03 6.02
C LEU A 565 19.87 8.32 6.86
N LYS A 566 18.76 9.05 6.90
CA LYS A 566 18.60 10.29 7.69
C LYS A 566 18.24 9.97 9.15
N SER A 567 18.44 10.95 10.04
CA SER A 567 18.15 10.80 11.48
C SER A 567 16.68 10.95 11.93
N PRO A 568 15.82 11.78 11.30
CA PRO A 568 14.46 11.96 11.80
C PRO A 568 13.57 10.76 11.47
N ALA A 569 12.54 10.57 12.29
CA ALA A 569 11.52 9.56 12.08
C ALA A 569 10.21 10.22 11.64
N ALA A 570 9.51 9.62 10.69
CA ALA A 570 8.13 9.98 10.39
C ALA A 570 7.23 9.61 11.57
N ASP A 571 6.13 10.34 11.79
CA ASP A 571 5.08 9.87 12.70
C ASP A 571 4.39 8.65 12.07
N LEU A 572 4.19 7.58 12.85
CA LEU A 572 3.67 6.32 12.33
C LEU A 572 2.25 6.46 11.75
N ASN A 573 1.36 7.25 12.35
CA ASN A 573 -0.01 7.41 11.84
C ASN A 573 0.01 8.19 10.52
N SER A 574 0.83 9.23 10.44
CA SER A 574 1.04 9.95 9.19
C SER A 574 1.70 9.08 8.13
N TRP A 575 2.64 8.19 8.51
CA TRP A 575 3.28 7.24 7.61
C TRP A 575 2.29 6.22 7.04
N GLU A 576 1.41 5.68 7.87
CA GLU A 576 0.31 4.81 7.44
C GLU A 576 -0.56 5.50 6.38
N GLN A 577 -0.96 6.76 6.63
CA GLN A 577 -1.73 7.54 5.66
C GLN A 577 -0.92 7.91 4.40
N TRP A 578 0.39 8.10 4.55
CA TRP A 578 1.29 8.44 3.45
C TRP A 578 1.45 7.29 2.46
N THR A 579 1.70 6.09 2.99
CA THR A 579 1.86 4.86 2.21
C THR A 579 0.56 4.36 1.58
N GLY A 580 -0.60 4.72 2.15
CA GLY A 580 -1.90 4.20 1.71
C GLY A 580 -2.16 2.75 2.14
N ASN A 581 -1.24 2.14 2.89
CA ASN A 581 -1.30 0.74 3.30
C ASN A 581 -1.96 0.60 4.67
N TYR A 582 -3.27 0.36 4.67
CA TYR A 582 -4.07 0.13 5.87
C TYR A 582 -4.21 -1.36 6.25
N SER A 583 -3.40 -2.23 5.64
CA SER A 583 -3.46 -3.68 5.88
C SER A 583 -3.06 -3.99 7.30
N LYS A 584 -3.85 -4.83 7.99
CA LYS A 584 -3.55 -5.30 9.34
C LYS A 584 -2.97 -6.71 9.30
N GLN A 585 -1.77 -6.87 9.84
CA GLN A 585 -1.16 -8.17 10.11
C GLN A 585 -1.46 -8.60 11.54
N TRP A 586 -1.83 -9.87 11.72
CA TRP A 586 -2.05 -10.44 13.04
C TRP A 586 -0.77 -11.07 13.56
N ASN A 587 -0.20 -10.49 14.62
CA ASN A 587 1.04 -10.96 15.23
C ASN A 587 0.86 -11.14 16.74
N ASN A 588 1.02 -12.37 17.24
CA ASN A 588 1.09 -12.68 18.67
C ASN A 588 0.03 -11.94 19.55
N ASN A 589 -1.25 -12.05 19.18
CA ASN A 589 -2.41 -11.46 19.86
C ASN A 589 -2.65 -9.94 19.70
N TYR A 590 -1.89 -9.26 18.84
CA TYR A 590 -2.11 -7.85 18.50
C TYR A 590 -2.14 -7.65 16.98
N PHE A 591 -2.85 -6.62 16.52
CA PHE A 591 -2.80 -6.18 15.13
C PHE A 591 -1.72 -5.13 14.97
N THR A 592 -0.84 -5.33 13.98
CA THR A 592 0.14 -4.33 13.54
C THR A 592 -0.20 -3.92 12.11
N MET A 593 -0.16 -2.63 11.80
CA MET A 593 -0.32 -2.16 10.43
C MET A 593 0.91 -2.56 9.60
N ASP A 594 0.70 -3.05 8.39
CA ASP A 594 1.79 -3.50 7.52
C ASP A 594 2.75 -2.35 7.15
N ALA A 595 2.23 -1.11 7.06
CA ALA A 595 3.04 0.09 6.84
C ALA A 595 4.12 0.32 7.92
N ALA A 596 3.95 -0.23 9.13
CA ALA A 596 4.96 -0.16 10.17
C ALA A 596 6.24 -0.92 9.80
N TYR A 597 6.18 -1.93 8.92
CA TYR A 597 7.36 -2.65 8.43
C TYR A 597 8.14 -1.87 7.38
N SER A 598 7.47 -0.98 6.62
CA SER A 598 8.11 -0.11 5.64
C SER A 598 8.51 1.26 6.20
N HIS A 599 8.36 1.48 7.52
CA HIS A 599 8.71 2.74 8.16
C HIS A 599 10.16 3.16 7.87
N PRO A 600 10.46 4.44 7.56
CA PRO A 600 11.78 4.86 7.08
C PRO A 600 12.94 4.43 7.99
N THR A 601 12.81 4.57 9.31
CA THR A 601 13.88 4.18 10.24
C THR A 601 14.12 2.67 10.33
N ASN A 602 13.20 1.81 9.86
CA ASN A 602 13.49 0.37 9.75
C ASN A 602 14.56 0.10 8.68
N ASP A 603 14.75 1.01 7.73
CA ASP A 603 15.80 0.87 6.71
C ASP A 603 17.21 0.93 7.30
N TRP A 604 17.37 1.38 8.54
CA TRP A 604 18.66 1.25 9.23
C TRP A 604 19.04 -0.23 9.39
N ASN A 605 18.07 -1.14 9.57
CA ASN A 605 18.32 -2.58 9.56
C ASN A 605 18.66 -3.10 8.16
N LEU A 606 18.00 -2.57 7.12
CA LEU A 606 18.36 -2.87 5.73
C LEU A 606 19.81 -2.43 5.44
N ALA A 607 20.18 -1.21 5.85
CA ALA A 607 21.51 -0.68 5.73
C ALA A 607 22.54 -1.57 6.46
N ARG A 608 22.24 -2.02 7.68
CA ARG A 608 23.06 -2.97 8.44
C ARG A 608 23.34 -4.24 7.65
N LEU A 609 22.28 -4.87 7.13
CA LEU A 609 22.43 -6.08 6.33
C LEU A 609 23.29 -5.78 5.09
N MET A 610 23.02 -4.70 4.39
CA MET A 610 23.74 -4.33 3.18
C MET A 610 25.23 -4.06 3.43
N ILE A 611 25.58 -3.41 4.54
CA ILE A 611 26.99 -3.27 4.96
C ILE A 611 27.61 -4.65 5.11
N SER A 612 26.95 -5.60 5.79
CA SER A 612 27.49 -6.95 5.96
C SER A 612 27.68 -7.71 4.63
N LEU A 613 26.89 -7.38 3.60
CA LEU A 613 26.91 -8.06 2.31
C LEU A 613 27.88 -7.43 1.30
N LEU A 614 28.06 -6.11 1.37
CA LEU A 614 28.79 -5.32 0.38
C LEU A 614 30.17 -4.88 0.87
N ASN A 615 30.37 -4.80 2.19
CA ASN A 615 31.63 -4.36 2.76
C ASN A 615 32.67 -5.49 2.69
N THR A 616 33.77 -5.22 2.01
CA THR A 616 34.91 -6.16 1.89
C THR A 616 36.09 -5.80 2.80
N ASN A 617 35.97 -4.76 3.61
CA ASN A 617 37.01 -4.34 4.55
C ASN A 617 37.20 -5.38 5.66
N ARG A 618 38.43 -5.56 6.14
CA ARG A 618 38.68 -6.41 7.31
C ARG A 618 38.18 -5.67 8.56
N PRO A 619 37.51 -6.32 9.52
CA PRO A 619 37.14 -5.71 10.80
C PRO A 619 38.30 -5.03 11.55
N GLN A 620 39.54 -5.50 11.37
CA GLN A 620 40.73 -4.87 11.96
C GLN A 620 41.03 -3.48 11.38
N ASP A 621 40.63 -3.24 10.12
CA ASP A 621 40.78 -1.97 9.42
C ASP A 621 39.58 -1.02 9.67
N LEU A 622 38.56 -1.48 10.40
CA LEU A 622 37.35 -0.72 10.73
C LEU A 622 37.45 -0.04 12.09
N PHE A 623 36.81 1.12 12.19
CA PHE A 623 36.76 1.91 13.42
C PHE A 623 35.59 1.52 14.31
N SER A 624 35.83 1.51 15.62
CA SER A 624 34.75 1.36 16.60
C SER A 624 33.77 2.53 16.51
N VAL A 625 32.47 2.26 16.39
CA VAL A 625 31.44 3.31 16.43
C VAL A 625 31.45 4.12 17.74
N ASN A 626 31.98 3.55 18.83
CA ASN A 626 32.09 4.19 20.14
C ASN A 626 33.43 4.89 20.39
N GLN A 627 34.35 4.87 19.42
CA GLN A 627 35.67 5.45 19.59
C GLN A 627 35.58 6.96 19.88
N GLY A 628 36.31 7.45 20.89
CA GLY A 628 36.24 8.86 21.28
C GLY A 628 36.79 9.83 20.22
N ASN A 629 37.83 9.44 19.49
CA ASN A 629 38.44 10.22 18.43
C ASN A 629 38.04 9.73 17.03
N LEU A 630 36.80 9.20 16.88
CA LEU A 630 36.29 8.58 15.67
C LEU A 630 36.60 9.40 14.41
N PHE A 631 36.16 10.66 14.37
CA PHE A 631 36.33 11.55 13.22
C PHE A 631 37.75 12.06 13.03
N GLN A 632 38.64 11.97 14.03
CA GLN A 632 40.04 12.37 13.85
C GLN A 632 40.82 11.39 12.94
N ASN A 633 40.37 10.14 12.82
CA ASN A 633 41.14 9.07 12.15
C ASN A 633 40.68 8.74 10.72
N PHE A 634 39.44 9.04 10.31
CA PHE A 634 38.97 8.79 8.93
C PHE A 634 38.27 9.97 8.26
N ALA A 635 38.06 11.11 8.94
CA ALA A 635 37.49 12.28 8.25
C ALA A 635 38.37 12.74 7.07
N GLN A 636 39.68 12.46 7.13
CA GLN A 636 40.60 12.74 6.04
C GLN A 636 40.25 11.90 4.81
N GLY A 637 39.51 12.50 3.87
CA GLY A 637 39.12 11.90 2.60
C GLY A 637 37.62 11.72 2.39
N LEU A 638 36.79 11.96 3.42
CA LEU A 638 35.33 11.99 3.22
C LEU A 638 34.94 13.23 2.42
N SER A 639 34.07 13.04 1.43
CA SER A 639 33.43 14.14 0.72
C SER A 639 32.17 14.59 1.47
N VAL A 640 31.93 15.89 1.54
CA VAL A 640 30.68 16.48 2.02
C VAL A 640 30.13 17.44 0.97
N LEU A 641 28.82 17.60 0.93
CA LEU A 641 28.16 18.57 0.06
C LEU A 641 27.79 19.81 0.85
N THR A 642 27.97 20.98 0.22
CA THR A 642 27.46 22.27 0.71
C THR A 642 26.59 22.91 -0.36
N ASN A 643 25.35 23.24 0.00
CA ASN A 643 24.42 23.94 -0.88
C ASN A 643 24.83 25.40 -1.02
N ILE A 644 25.04 25.83 -2.28
CA ILE A 644 25.65 27.14 -2.61
C ILE A 644 24.70 28.09 -3.34
N THR A 645 23.53 27.60 -3.77
CA THR A 645 22.51 28.44 -4.40
C THR A 645 21.89 29.37 -3.35
N SER A 646 21.80 30.66 -3.64
CA SER A 646 21.25 31.65 -2.71
C SER A 646 19.73 31.64 -2.69
N ASP A 647 19.11 32.11 -1.59
CA ASP A 647 17.66 32.30 -1.50
C ASP A 647 17.13 33.20 -2.61
N THR A 648 17.88 34.25 -2.96
CA THR A 648 17.53 35.17 -4.05
C THR A 648 17.53 34.49 -5.42
N ASP A 649 18.37 33.49 -5.64
CA ASP A 649 18.38 32.73 -6.90
C ASP A 649 17.19 31.78 -6.99
N PHE A 650 16.77 31.19 -5.86
CA PHE A 650 15.59 30.34 -5.78
C PHE A 650 14.27 31.11 -6.01
N ASP A 651 14.20 32.36 -5.58
CA ASP A 651 13.01 33.22 -5.73
C ASP A 651 13.07 34.14 -6.97
N SER A 652 14.08 33.95 -7.83
CA SER A 652 14.19 34.70 -9.07
C SER A 652 13.08 34.33 -10.07
N VAL A 653 12.85 35.18 -11.08
CA VAL A 653 11.86 34.93 -12.15
C VAL A 653 12.19 33.65 -12.94
N THR A 654 13.46 33.24 -12.94
CA THR A 654 13.94 31.98 -13.50
C THR A 654 14.70 31.21 -12.43
N PRO A 655 14.00 30.50 -11.52
CA PRO A 655 14.61 29.81 -10.39
C PRO A 655 15.79 28.93 -10.84
N VAL A 656 16.91 29.06 -10.14
CA VAL A 656 18.11 28.28 -10.42
C VAL A 656 18.01 26.92 -9.72
N SER A 657 18.31 25.84 -10.42
CA SER A 657 18.39 24.50 -9.80
C SER A 657 19.43 24.48 -8.68
N PRO A 658 19.17 23.79 -7.57
CA PRO A 658 20.10 23.70 -6.44
C PRO A 658 21.47 23.16 -6.89
N GLN A 659 22.52 23.87 -6.50
CA GLN A 659 23.90 23.52 -6.78
C GLN A 659 24.63 23.17 -5.48
N PHE A 660 25.55 22.22 -5.58
CA PHE A 660 26.36 21.76 -4.45
C PHE A 660 27.84 21.84 -4.79
N ASN A 661 28.64 22.32 -3.83
CA ASN A 661 30.08 22.12 -3.86
C ASN A 661 30.45 20.87 -3.06
N SER A 662 31.35 20.05 -3.61
CA SER A 662 31.99 18.96 -2.89
C SER A 662 33.22 19.48 -2.17
N VAL A 663 33.29 19.25 -0.86
CA VAL A 663 34.39 19.66 0.01
C VAL A 663 34.92 18.42 0.72
N SER A 664 36.24 18.35 0.93
CA SER A 664 36.82 17.30 1.78
C SER A 664 36.68 17.66 3.26
N MET A 665 36.18 16.72 4.06
CA MET A 665 36.12 16.88 5.51
C MET A 665 37.54 16.94 6.07
N LEU A 666 37.82 17.97 6.89
CA LEU A 666 39.07 18.08 7.62
C LEU A 666 38.87 17.60 9.07
N PRO A 667 39.69 16.66 9.57
CA PRO A 667 39.54 16.09 10.92
C PRO A 667 39.49 17.12 12.05
N ASP A 668 40.29 18.18 11.95
CA ASP A 668 40.41 19.23 12.98
C ASP A 668 39.50 20.45 12.71
N SER A 669 38.53 20.32 11.79
CA SER A 669 37.59 21.41 11.49
C SER A 669 36.56 21.60 12.63
N PRO A 670 36.10 22.85 12.87
CA PRO A 670 34.99 23.11 13.79
C PRO A 670 33.73 22.29 13.46
N GLN A 671 33.49 22.03 12.17
CA GLN A 671 32.39 21.23 11.67
C GLN A 671 32.52 19.76 12.09
N ALA A 672 33.70 19.15 11.93
CA ALA A 672 33.93 17.77 12.40
C ALA A 672 33.79 17.66 13.93
N ALA A 673 34.23 18.68 14.68
CA ALA A 673 34.03 18.74 16.13
C ALA A 673 32.54 18.82 16.52
N ALA A 674 31.73 19.53 15.75
CA ALA A 674 30.28 19.61 15.96
C ALA A 674 29.60 18.24 15.75
N ILE A 675 29.98 17.50 14.71
CA ILE A 675 29.48 16.13 14.49
C ILE A 675 29.87 15.22 15.66
N LEU A 676 31.12 15.28 16.11
CA LEU A 676 31.58 14.47 17.23
C LEU A 676 30.78 14.74 18.51
N ALA A 677 30.52 16.00 18.81
CA ALA A 677 29.70 16.41 19.95
C ALA A 677 28.24 15.93 19.83
N GLY A 678 27.64 16.06 18.64
CA GLY A 678 26.29 15.55 18.35
C GLY A 678 26.20 14.03 18.54
N ARG A 679 27.19 13.30 18.02
CA ARG A 679 27.32 11.85 18.18
C ARG A 679 27.40 11.46 19.64
N ASP A 680 28.25 12.11 20.43
CA ASP A 680 28.40 11.81 21.85
C ASP A 680 27.14 12.14 22.66
N SER A 681 26.42 13.20 22.29
CA SER A 681 25.11 13.52 22.85
C SER A 681 24.10 12.39 22.57
N GLN A 682 23.98 11.93 21.32
CA GLN A 682 23.08 10.82 20.98
C GLN A 682 23.48 9.51 21.64
N ARG A 683 24.78 9.22 21.69
CA ARG A 683 25.30 8.04 22.39
C ARG A 683 24.92 8.06 23.86
N SER A 684 24.90 9.23 24.50
CA SER A 684 24.44 9.37 25.90
C SER A 684 22.95 9.10 26.11
N LEU A 685 22.13 9.15 25.05
CA LEU A 685 20.70 8.81 25.11
C LEU A 685 20.45 7.31 24.90
N GLN A 686 21.44 6.56 24.39
CA GLN A 686 21.32 5.13 24.20
C GLN A 686 21.33 4.37 25.53
N PRO A 687 20.67 3.20 25.60
CA PRO A 687 20.82 2.29 26.72
C PRO A 687 22.29 2.00 27.01
N GLY A 688 22.73 2.24 28.26
CA GLY A 688 24.12 2.05 28.65
C GLY A 688 25.11 3.10 28.11
N HIS A 689 24.62 4.20 27.53
CA HIS A 689 25.41 5.28 26.94
C HIS A 689 26.37 4.80 25.83
N TYR A 690 25.88 3.89 24.99
CA TYR A 690 26.70 3.08 24.09
C TYR A 690 25.95 2.73 22.81
N PHE A 691 26.64 2.77 21.66
CA PHE A 691 26.12 2.29 20.38
C PHE A 691 26.46 0.81 20.19
N HIS A 692 25.44 -0.03 20.07
CA HIS A 692 25.60 -1.48 19.95
C HIS A 692 25.91 -1.91 18.52
N ASP A 693 25.43 -1.15 17.54
CA ASP A 693 25.63 -1.41 16.12
C ASP A 693 26.08 -0.13 15.39
N PRO A 694 26.91 -0.22 14.33
CA PRO A 694 27.24 0.92 13.49
C PRO A 694 26.05 1.77 13.04
N ILE A 695 24.89 1.16 12.81
CA ILE A 695 23.69 1.88 12.34
C ILE A 695 23.08 2.79 13.38
N ASP A 696 23.33 2.57 14.68
CA ASP A 696 22.79 3.41 15.76
C ASP A 696 23.29 4.86 15.66
N ILE A 697 24.43 5.06 14.99
CA ILE A 697 25.01 6.39 14.77
C ILE A 697 24.11 7.27 13.91
N LEU A 698 23.23 6.68 13.08
CA LEU A 698 22.30 7.41 12.20
C LEU A 698 21.30 8.26 12.97
N ALA A 699 21.07 7.98 14.27
CA ALA A 699 20.30 8.86 15.15
C ALA A 699 20.94 10.25 15.35
N THR A 700 22.21 10.44 14.97
CA THR A 700 22.95 11.71 15.07
C THR A 700 22.54 12.69 13.96
N PRO A 701 21.80 13.77 14.27
CA PRO A 701 21.34 14.71 13.25
C PRO A 701 22.49 15.42 12.54
N GLU A 702 23.60 15.69 13.22
CA GLU A 702 24.76 16.39 12.64
C GLU A 702 25.48 15.56 11.57
N LEU A 703 25.25 14.24 11.50
CA LEU A 703 25.68 13.41 10.37
C LEU A 703 24.78 13.60 9.14
N THR A 704 23.57 14.12 9.34
CA THR A 704 22.52 14.14 8.31
C THR A 704 21.85 15.51 8.21
N VAL A 705 20.65 15.64 8.78
CA VAL A 705 19.75 16.79 8.63
C VAL A 705 20.28 18.05 9.27
N ASN A 706 21.11 17.97 10.32
CA ASN A 706 21.77 19.10 10.97
C ASN A 706 23.26 19.21 10.58
N SER A 707 23.65 18.67 9.41
CA SER A 707 25.05 18.70 8.99
C SER A 707 25.60 20.13 8.98
N PRO A 708 26.77 20.39 9.61
CA PRO A 708 27.36 21.73 9.70
C PRO A 708 27.92 22.25 8.37
N TRP A 709 27.83 21.47 7.28
CA TRP A 709 28.16 21.89 5.92
C TRP A 709 26.95 22.31 5.09
N LEU A 710 25.74 22.02 5.57
CA LEU A 710 24.50 22.38 4.90
C LEU A 710 23.99 23.71 5.44
N ASN A 711 23.71 24.66 4.54
CA ASN A 711 23.05 25.90 4.89
C ASN A 711 21.55 25.63 5.08
N GLN A 712 21.10 25.72 6.33
CA GLN A 712 19.72 25.50 6.77
C GLN A 712 19.09 26.77 7.36
N GLY A 713 19.70 27.93 7.11
CA GLY A 713 19.36 29.17 7.81
C GLY A 713 17.96 29.70 7.49
N THR A 714 17.31 29.21 6.44
CA THR A 714 16.01 29.70 5.97
C THR A 714 15.10 28.55 5.50
N SER A 715 13.79 28.79 5.52
CA SER A 715 12.81 27.84 4.98
C SER A 715 13.02 27.60 3.48
N ILE A 716 13.51 28.59 2.73
CA ILE A 716 13.80 28.45 1.29
C ILE A 716 14.89 27.39 1.08
N GLN A 717 15.98 27.43 1.86
CA GLN A 717 17.05 26.43 1.76
C GLN A 717 16.55 25.04 2.14
N LEU A 718 15.78 24.92 3.22
CA LEU A 718 15.21 23.65 3.65
C LEU A 718 14.24 23.05 2.60
N GLN A 719 13.51 23.92 1.89
CA GLN A 719 12.54 23.51 0.89
C GLN A 719 13.11 23.34 -0.52
N ARG A 720 14.22 23.97 -0.88
CA ARG A 720 14.67 24.00 -2.28
C ARG A 720 16.18 23.81 -2.46
N GLY A 721 16.94 23.83 -1.36
CA GLY A 721 18.39 23.88 -1.39
C GLY A 721 19.11 22.56 -1.10
N ILE A 722 18.44 21.56 -0.53
CA ILE A 722 19.10 20.37 0.03
C ILE A 722 18.37 19.09 -0.37
N SER A 723 19.05 18.17 -1.06
CA SER A 723 18.53 16.82 -1.38
C SER A 723 18.83 15.81 -0.28
N ASP A 724 18.14 14.66 -0.32
CA ASP A 724 18.51 13.50 0.48
C ASP A 724 19.94 13.05 0.20
N ALA A 725 20.37 13.12 -1.06
CA ALA A 725 21.75 12.88 -1.47
C ALA A 725 22.77 13.73 -0.68
N ALA A 726 22.43 14.98 -0.36
CA ALA A 726 23.27 15.88 0.41
C ALA A 726 23.17 15.59 1.92
N TYR A 727 21.97 15.31 2.43
CA TYR A 727 21.77 14.89 3.82
C TYR A 727 22.47 13.57 4.13
N GLU A 728 22.56 12.65 3.18
CA GLU A 728 23.07 11.30 3.40
C GLU A 728 24.50 11.10 2.88
N MET A 729 25.15 12.17 2.44
CA MET A 729 26.51 12.12 1.91
C MET A 729 27.50 11.57 2.95
N ILE A 730 27.38 11.98 4.21
CA ILE A 730 28.25 11.48 5.29
C ILE A 730 27.92 10.03 5.65
N PRO A 731 26.67 9.65 6.03
CA PRO A 731 26.36 8.27 6.42
C PRO A 731 26.69 7.24 5.33
N SER A 732 26.48 7.57 4.05
CA SER A 732 26.79 6.67 2.93
C SER A 732 28.29 6.33 2.77
N GLN A 733 29.19 7.16 3.32
CA GLN A 733 30.62 6.90 3.28
C GLN A 733 31.16 6.31 4.58
N ILE A 734 30.61 6.73 5.73
CA ILE A 734 31.18 6.32 7.03
C ILE A 734 30.71 4.92 7.45
N LEU A 735 29.48 4.53 7.12
CA LEU A 735 28.90 3.27 7.61
C LEU A 735 29.75 2.03 7.22
N PRO A 736 30.30 1.92 5.99
CA PRO A 736 31.23 0.84 5.62
C PRO A 736 32.60 0.89 6.32
N LEU A 737 32.92 1.98 7.03
CA LEU A 737 34.18 2.15 7.77
C LEU A 737 34.04 1.87 9.27
N LEU A 738 32.81 1.58 9.73
CA LEU A 738 32.50 1.37 11.13
C LEU A 738 32.31 -0.11 11.47
N ARG A 739 32.60 -0.46 12.72
CA ARG A 739 32.30 -1.74 13.33
C ARG A 739 31.72 -1.59 14.73
N ALA A 740 30.96 -2.59 15.15
CA ALA A 740 30.57 -2.74 16.55
C ALA A 740 31.80 -3.13 17.40
N ASP A 741 31.80 -2.77 18.69
CA ASP A 741 32.74 -3.38 19.63
C ASP A 741 32.20 -4.71 20.18
N SER A 742 33.12 -5.51 20.71
CA SER A 742 32.78 -6.73 21.42
C SER A 742 32.07 -6.39 22.73
N VAL A 743 30.86 -6.94 22.90
CA VAL A 743 30.05 -6.77 24.11
C VAL A 743 30.12 -8.06 24.91
N GLY A 744 30.50 -7.96 26.17
CA GLY A 744 30.58 -9.08 27.12
C GLY A 744 29.33 -9.20 27.98
N THR A 745 28.78 -10.40 28.07
CA THR A 745 27.69 -10.76 29.00
C THR A 745 28.17 -11.84 29.97
N PRO A 746 28.13 -11.60 31.29
CA PRO A 746 28.42 -12.64 32.27
C PRO A 746 27.23 -13.59 32.43
N ALA A 747 27.50 -14.88 32.51
CA ALA A 747 26.55 -15.93 32.85
C ALA A 747 27.13 -16.81 33.96
N ILE A 748 26.31 -17.19 34.94
CA ILE A 748 26.69 -18.18 35.96
C ILE A 748 26.22 -19.55 35.48
N ARG A 749 27.14 -20.50 35.35
CA ARG A 749 26.84 -21.88 34.98
C ARG A 749 26.17 -22.63 36.12
N ALA A 750 25.55 -23.77 35.82
CA ALA A 750 24.86 -24.60 36.81
C ALA A 750 25.79 -25.16 37.91
N ASP A 751 27.10 -25.19 37.67
CA ASP A 751 28.15 -25.58 38.61
C ASP A 751 28.68 -24.40 39.47
N GLY A 752 28.16 -23.17 39.24
CA GLY A 752 28.55 -21.96 39.98
C GLY A 752 29.74 -21.20 39.38
N GLU A 753 30.33 -21.66 38.28
CA GLU A 753 31.43 -20.95 37.61
C GLU A 753 30.92 -19.77 36.76
N LEU A 754 31.70 -18.69 36.75
CA LEU A 754 31.48 -17.54 35.87
C LEU A 754 31.94 -17.86 34.44
N GLN A 755 30.99 -17.84 33.51
CA GLN A 755 31.23 -17.89 32.07
C GLN A 755 30.99 -16.50 31.48
N LEU A 756 31.91 -16.05 30.63
CA LEU A 756 31.78 -14.80 29.90
C LEU A 756 31.48 -15.13 28.44
N GLN A 757 30.39 -14.60 27.92
CA GLN A 757 30.10 -14.64 26.49
C GLN A 757 30.42 -13.28 25.88
N PHE A 758 31.12 -13.26 24.75
CA PHE A 758 31.45 -12.05 24.02
C PHE A 758 30.92 -12.12 22.59
N THR A 759 30.53 -10.97 22.04
CA THR A 759 30.23 -10.83 20.60
C THR A 759 31.51 -10.58 19.79
N GLY A 760 31.52 -10.91 18.50
CA GLY A 760 32.65 -10.59 17.61
C GLY A 760 32.43 -11.03 16.17
N TYR A 761 33.31 -10.58 15.27
CA TYR A 761 33.30 -10.97 13.87
C TYR A 761 33.90 -12.36 13.67
N ASP A 762 33.18 -13.23 12.98
CA ASP A 762 33.57 -14.62 12.75
C ASP A 762 34.94 -14.75 12.05
N GLY A 763 35.75 -15.69 12.52
CA GLY A 763 37.08 -15.95 11.95
C GLY A 763 38.17 -14.94 12.33
N TYR A 764 37.86 -13.91 13.12
CA TYR A 764 38.85 -12.94 13.60
C TYR A 764 39.29 -13.21 15.04
N PRO A 765 40.57 -12.96 15.39
CA PRO A 765 41.08 -13.19 16.74
C PRO A 765 40.61 -12.11 17.72
N TYR A 766 40.04 -12.51 18.84
CA TYR A 766 39.69 -11.63 19.96
C TYR A 766 40.47 -12.03 21.20
N GLU A 767 41.26 -11.09 21.73
CA GLU A 767 41.90 -11.23 23.02
C GLU A 767 40.91 -10.88 24.14
N VAL A 768 40.71 -11.81 25.07
CA VAL A 768 40.03 -11.52 26.33
C VAL A 768 41.07 -11.14 27.36
N GLN A 769 40.86 -9.98 27.98
CA GLN A 769 41.75 -9.42 28.98
C GLN A 769 41.00 -9.27 30.31
N SER A 770 41.72 -9.48 31.41
CA SER A 770 41.21 -9.21 32.76
C SER A 770 42.03 -8.14 33.46
N SER A 771 41.37 -7.41 34.36
CA SER A 771 41.97 -6.36 35.20
C SER A 771 41.34 -6.36 36.59
N THR A 772 42.11 -5.93 37.59
CA THR A 772 41.61 -5.69 38.95
C THR A 772 41.41 -4.19 39.26
N ASP A 773 41.90 -3.29 38.39
CA ASP A 773 41.94 -1.84 38.63
C ASP A 773 41.48 -0.99 37.43
N LEU A 774 41.04 -1.63 36.33
CA LEU A 774 40.67 -1.02 35.04
C LEU A 774 41.81 -0.31 34.29
N GLN A 775 43.03 -0.31 34.84
CA GLN A 775 44.20 0.34 34.25
C GLN A 775 45.16 -0.70 33.66
N ASN A 776 45.48 -1.72 34.43
CA ASN A 776 46.40 -2.78 34.05
C ASN A 776 45.60 -3.99 33.54
N TRP A 777 45.78 -4.32 32.26
CA TRP A 777 45.05 -5.39 31.59
C TRP A 777 46.00 -6.51 31.21
N THR A 778 45.64 -7.75 31.53
CA THR A 778 46.40 -8.95 31.15
C THR A 778 45.53 -9.86 30.28
N THR A 779 46.05 -10.28 29.13
CA THR A 779 45.38 -11.24 28.24
C THR A 779 45.31 -12.62 28.91
N ILE A 780 44.10 -13.15 29.03
CA ILE A 780 43.80 -14.46 29.65
C ILE A 780 43.39 -15.51 28.62
N GLY A 781 43.15 -15.11 27.36
CA GLY A 781 42.93 -16.03 26.25
C GLY A 781 42.66 -15.30 24.94
N THR A 782 42.83 -16.03 23.83
CA THR A 782 42.45 -15.57 22.49
C THR A 782 41.40 -16.53 21.94
N GLN A 783 40.30 -15.97 21.43
CA GLN A 783 39.16 -16.74 20.94
C GLN A 783 38.79 -16.28 19.53
N TYR A 784 38.13 -17.16 18.78
CA TYR A 784 37.65 -16.88 17.44
C TYR A 784 36.14 -17.05 17.44
N PRO A 785 35.35 -15.97 17.25
CA PRO A 785 33.91 -16.06 17.19
C PRO A 785 33.45 -17.03 16.10
N THR A 786 32.34 -17.71 16.40
CA THR A 786 31.57 -18.51 15.46
C THR A 786 30.11 -18.17 15.63
N ASN A 787 29.41 -17.82 14.55
CA ASN A 787 28.05 -17.29 14.57
C ASN A 787 27.93 -16.02 15.44
N GLY A 788 28.93 -15.15 15.38
CA GLY A 788 28.95 -13.84 16.00
C GLY A 788 29.32 -13.82 17.49
N THR A 789 29.59 -14.97 18.11
CA THR A 789 29.90 -15.04 19.56
C THR A 789 30.97 -16.06 19.90
N PHE A 790 31.56 -15.93 21.10
CA PHE A 790 32.41 -16.93 21.71
C PHE A 790 32.30 -16.89 23.24
N ASN A 791 32.72 -17.96 23.91
CA ASN A 791 32.69 -18.07 25.36
C ASN A 791 34.09 -18.23 25.95
N LEU A 792 34.29 -17.71 27.15
CA LEU A 792 35.48 -17.91 27.96
C LEU A 792 35.07 -18.24 29.41
N ILE A 793 35.80 -19.16 30.04
CA ILE A 793 35.74 -19.40 31.48
C ILE A 793 37.05 -18.90 32.08
N ASP A 794 36.98 -18.12 33.16
CA ASP A 794 38.14 -17.69 33.95
C ASP A 794 38.13 -18.36 35.33
N PRO A 795 38.86 -19.48 35.51
CA PRO A 795 38.93 -20.19 36.78
C PRO A 795 39.51 -19.34 37.92
N ALA A 796 40.34 -18.35 37.60
CA ALA A 796 40.94 -17.45 38.58
C ALA A 796 40.00 -16.29 38.98
N GLY A 797 38.87 -16.13 38.28
CA GLY A 797 37.90 -15.08 38.54
C GLY A 797 37.16 -15.22 39.88
N ALA A 798 37.02 -16.45 40.39
CA ALA A 798 36.31 -16.74 41.65
C ALA A 798 37.08 -16.31 42.91
N SER A 799 38.39 -16.02 42.80
CA SER A 799 39.26 -15.71 43.96
C SER A 799 39.56 -14.22 44.16
N ALA A 800 39.06 -13.33 43.28
CA ALA A 800 39.30 -11.89 43.37
C ALA A 800 38.07 -11.14 43.89
N GLU A 801 38.27 -10.13 44.76
CA GLU A 801 37.18 -9.31 45.32
C GLU A 801 36.47 -8.48 44.23
N HIS A 802 37.23 -7.95 43.26
CA HIS A 802 36.73 -7.31 42.05
C HIS A 802 37.57 -7.73 40.85
N ARG A 803 36.90 -8.10 39.75
CA ARG A 803 37.57 -8.46 38.49
C ARG A 803 36.76 -7.96 37.31
N TYR A 804 37.44 -7.28 36.40
CA TYR A 804 36.87 -6.69 35.20
C TYR A 804 37.38 -7.43 33.97
N TYR A 805 36.55 -7.50 32.93
CA TYR A 805 36.85 -8.19 31.69
C TYR A 805 36.57 -7.29 30.50
N ARG A 806 37.41 -7.39 29.47
CA ARG A 806 37.14 -6.80 28.16
C ARG A 806 37.60 -7.74 27.07
N SER A 807 36.97 -7.63 25.90
CA SER A 807 37.42 -8.30 24.69
C SER A 807 37.89 -7.27 23.68
N VAL A 808 39.04 -7.53 23.07
CA VAL A 808 39.69 -6.64 22.12
C VAL A 808 39.96 -7.41 20.83
N LEU A 809 39.55 -6.86 19.70
CA LEU A 809 39.91 -7.39 18.38
C LEU A 809 41.42 -7.29 18.21
N ALA A 810 42.09 -8.43 18.05
CA ALA A 810 43.55 -8.47 17.91
C ALA A 810 43.97 -8.03 16.49
N PRO A 811 45.21 -7.54 16.30
CA PRO A 811 45.73 -7.07 15.01
C PRO A 811 45.76 -8.09 13.88
#